data_AF-A0A6F9BI85-F1
#
_entry.id   AF-A0A6F9BI85-F1
#
_cell.length_a   1.000
_cell.length_b   1.000
_cell.length_c   1.000
_cell.angle_alpha   90.00
_cell.angle_beta   90.00
_cell.angle_gamma   90.00
#
_symmetry.space_group_name_H-M   'P 1'
#
loop_
_entity.id
_entity.type
_entity.pdbx_description
1 polymer ?
#
loop_
_entity_poly.entity_id
_entity_poly.type
_entity_poly.pdbx_seq_one_letter_code
_entity_poly.pdbx_strand_id
1 'polypeptide(L)'
;MMLERLKEKHLREMEDLQAQLESKVSEFDQKVEAQKAALSLQYMEEIQALRGEMSSSQNRALELQAQLEQAAADMEGLEGLQAKAEPGLDKEMQELRKQHAVELYKLGEEHKEEILLTRTEEEERGKLQEERAEVERRLSEEWEREKVELQQRHEEAVKARIEEVSVRFQVEREELEMRLAEEWEREKVELQQRHEEAVKARIEEVEMRLTEEWQREKVELQQRHEEAVKARIEEVEMRLTEEWQREKVELQQRHEEAVKARIEEVSSRFQVEREELEMRLAEEWEREKVLLDEQTKASLQTVLEEQENREARLTEQWELERARLQQCREVALLTGLAEERRKQQEETERRLREDWHRERLQLEEDYEGMLQERLQEEREEVEKRLGKMMEEEKERLKEVHRHAVQDLSAKHSEEREQLSCLLDKLREDIAEKSLKLEHFRKEKISAQRKAESFKRQISALRLRRQQLEDENGLLSEKNAQNAAGVEGLSQQPGELLRQSERQEAVRDQQRTVPEDDRTKMAVCVSALEAELTNAVEGTVLLEEGKAQLVLQLNALRDKMDKVGAVECQLSVLLQEHKALDKQTQGLRNQLATSQERTHVLEESLQSVNLQRARLKADLRVSQQEKDALKQEVMSLHKQLQNGNDKNRVLEMALHSSGYQSQHKKLYRDELARLVEQELRQENERLTMELHNTKGDLHHTRDKTRQLEAAILTLTQRKQQGQSSVVKTVEQEKTALKRELDVTHQELLSAHNKVCEVQRELESLRRENEGLKPRPVPVQARLLEAQLGGLLPSSPRRMPGEWRGQHCEDDHNPENIQGAAMPKQRAAHADSYRRIGGL
;
A
#
# COMPACT_ATOMS: atom_id res chain seq x y z
N MET A 1 -51.66 -163.85 162.97
CA MET A 1 -52.68 -162.87 162.50
C MET A 1 -52.72 -161.52 163.24
N MET A 2 -52.95 -161.41 164.55
CA MET A 2 -53.19 -160.06 165.15
C MET A 2 -51.90 -159.29 165.50
N LEU A 3 -50.91 -159.94 166.12
CA LEU A 3 -49.60 -159.32 166.41
C LEU A 3 -48.80 -158.96 165.14
N GLU A 4 -49.05 -159.68 164.05
CA GLU A 4 -48.57 -159.36 162.69
C GLU A 4 -49.06 -158.01 162.18
N ARG A 5 -50.13 -157.39 162.73
CA ARG A 5 -50.61 -156.07 162.26
C ARG A 5 -50.02 -154.88 163.00
N LEU A 6 -49.59 -155.05 164.26
CA LEU A 6 -49.12 -153.92 165.09
C LEU A 6 -47.61 -153.73 165.03
N LYS A 7 -46.82 -154.82 165.10
CA LYS A 7 -45.37 -154.73 164.84
C LYS A 7 -45.11 -154.18 163.45
N GLU A 8 -45.84 -154.67 162.44
CA GLU A 8 -45.80 -154.19 161.06
C GLU A 8 -46.19 -152.70 160.85
N LYS A 9 -46.85 -152.04 161.80
CA LYS A 9 -47.21 -150.61 161.64
C LYS A 9 -46.12 -149.69 162.19
N HIS A 10 -45.51 -150.02 163.33
CA HIS A 10 -44.32 -149.31 163.78
C HIS A 10 -43.06 -149.67 162.99
N LEU A 11 -43.00 -150.86 162.36
CA LEU A 11 -42.06 -151.16 161.26
C LEU A 11 -42.20 -150.22 160.07
N ARG A 12 -43.31 -149.47 159.92
CA ARG A 12 -43.47 -148.52 158.82
C ARG A 12 -43.20 -147.09 159.29
N GLU A 13 -43.82 -146.65 160.39
CA GLU A 13 -43.68 -145.25 160.85
C GLU A 13 -42.26 -144.89 161.34
N MET A 14 -41.52 -145.81 161.96
CA MET A 14 -40.12 -145.56 162.35
C MET A 14 -39.17 -145.68 161.14
N GLU A 15 -39.38 -146.69 160.28
CA GLU A 15 -38.55 -146.88 159.09
C GLU A 15 -38.76 -145.73 158.08
N ASP A 16 -39.99 -145.26 157.88
CA ASP A 16 -40.33 -144.09 157.06
C ASP A 16 -39.66 -142.81 157.55
N LEU A 17 -39.72 -142.52 158.86
CA LEU A 17 -39.15 -141.28 159.41
C LEU A 17 -37.61 -141.30 159.45
N GLN A 18 -37.00 -142.45 159.78
CA GLN A 18 -35.55 -142.58 159.73
C GLN A 18 -35.05 -142.56 158.27
N ALA A 19 -35.71 -143.28 157.36
CA ALA A 19 -35.39 -143.24 155.94
C ALA A 19 -35.57 -141.85 155.33
N GLN A 20 -36.56 -141.05 155.73
CA GLN A 20 -36.73 -139.68 155.23
C GLN A 20 -35.63 -138.74 155.72
N LEU A 21 -35.18 -138.85 156.97
CA LEU A 21 -34.08 -138.03 157.49
C LEU A 21 -32.73 -138.43 156.90
N GLU A 22 -32.42 -139.72 156.85
CA GLU A 22 -31.18 -140.23 156.25
C GLU A 22 -31.16 -139.99 154.73
N SER A 23 -32.30 -140.11 154.04
CA SER A 23 -32.45 -139.70 152.62
C SER A 23 -32.20 -138.21 152.43
N LYS A 24 -32.69 -137.34 153.34
CA LYS A 24 -32.46 -135.89 153.23
C LYS A 24 -31.00 -135.48 153.48
N VAL A 25 -30.31 -136.12 154.42
CA VAL A 25 -28.87 -135.90 154.63
C VAL A 25 -28.10 -136.43 153.41
N SER A 26 -28.41 -137.65 152.97
CA SER A 26 -27.79 -138.25 151.78
C SER A 26 -28.00 -137.41 150.52
N GLU A 27 -29.19 -136.81 150.31
CA GLU A 27 -29.45 -135.88 149.20
C GLU A 27 -28.49 -134.68 149.18
N PHE A 28 -28.11 -134.14 150.34
CA PHE A 28 -27.24 -132.96 150.41
C PHE A 28 -25.77 -133.34 150.28
N ASP A 29 -25.32 -134.40 150.97
CA ASP A 29 -23.95 -134.89 150.82
C ASP A 29 -23.67 -135.40 149.40
N GLN A 30 -24.64 -136.10 148.77
CA GLN A 30 -24.54 -136.50 147.36
C GLN A 30 -24.41 -135.29 146.43
N LYS A 31 -25.06 -134.15 146.71
CA LYS A 31 -24.97 -132.95 145.85
C LYS A 31 -23.63 -132.24 145.99
N VAL A 32 -23.04 -132.22 147.18
CA VAL A 32 -21.69 -131.65 147.41
C VAL A 32 -20.62 -132.55 146.81
N GLU A 33 -20.67 -133.86 147.03
CA GLU A 33 -19.69 -134.79 146.44
C GLU A 33 -19.89 -134.97 144.94
N ALA A 34 -21.10 -134.85 144.38
CA ALA A 34 -21.29 -134.80 142.93
C ALA A 34 -20.60 -133.59 142.29
N GLN A 35 -20.61 -132.42 142.94
CA GLN A 35 -19.87 -131.25 142.45
C GLN A 35 -18.35 -131.41 142.55
N LYS A 36 -17.82 -132.04 143.61
CA LYS A 36 -16.38 -132.38 143.67
C LYS A 36 -15.99 -133.43 142.62
N ALA A 37 -16.78 -134.49 142.48
CA ALA A 37 -16.53 -135.57 141.54
C ALA A 37 -16.52 -135.07 140.09
N ALA A 38 -17.49 -134.21 139.72
CA ALA A 38 -17.53 -133.59 138.40
C ALA A 38 -16.26 -132.79 138.08
N LEU A 39 -15.81 -131.93 139.00
CA LEU A 39 -14.61 -131.13 138.79
C LEU A 39 -13.33 -131.99 138.74
N SER A 40 -13.27 -133.06 139.54
CA SER A 40 -12.14 -133.99 139.51
C SER A 40 -12.12 -134.91 138.29
N LEU A 41 -13.25 -135.09 137.59
CA LEU A 41 -13.31 -135.89 136.38
C LEU A 41 -12.72 -135.12 135.18
N GLN A 42 -13.09 -133.85 134.99
CA GLN A 42 -12.61 -133.02 133.88
C GLN A 42 -11.07 -132.93 133.84
N TYR A 43 -10.44 -132.67 134.99
CA TYR A 43 -8.97 -132.64 135.09
C TYR A 43 -8.29 -134.00 134.80
N MET A 44 -9.01 -135.11 134.95
CA MET A 44 -8.49 -136.44 134.62
C MET A 44 -8.60 -136.72 133.11
N GLU A 45 -9.70 -136.30 132.48
CA GLU A 45 -9.96 -136.48 131.05
C GLU A 45 -8.99 -135.68 130.18
N GLU A 46 -8.72 -134.40 130.50
CA GLU A 46 -7.74 -133.56 129.77
C GLU A 46 -6.31 -134.16 129.79
N ILE A 47 -5.89 -134.70 130.94
CA ILE A 47 -4.56 -135.32 131.09
C ILE A 47 -4.45 -136.64 130.30
N GLN A 48 -5.56 -137.34 130.08
CA GLN A 48 -5.58 -138.54 129.23
C GLN A 48 -5.59 -138.18 127.73
N ALA A 49 -6.35 -137.16 127.32
CA ALA A 49 -6.39 -136.69 125.94
C ALA A 49 -4.99 -136.31 125.41
N LEU A 50 -4.25 -135.47 126.15
CA LEU A 50 -2.90 -135.02 125.78
C LEU A 50 -1.88 -136.16 125.67
N ARG A 51 -2.05 -137.26 126.44
CA ARG A 51 -1.22 -138.47 126.31
C ARG A 51 -1.56 -139.28 125.07
N GLY A 52 -2.84 -139.32 124.68
CA GLY A 52 -3.30 -139.94 123.45
C GLY A 52 -2.67 -139.28 122.22
N GLU A 53 -2.78 -137.95 122.12
CA GLU A 53 -2.24 -137.16 121.01
C GLU A 53 -0.72 -137.38 120.83
N MET A 54 0.06 -137.32 121.92
CA MET A 54 1.51 -137.58 121.89
C MET A 54 1.88 -138.98 121.39
N SER A 55 1.06 -140.01 121.64
CA SER A 55 1.31 -141.35 121.09
C SER A 55 1.00 -141.43 119.58
N SER A 56 0.00 -140.67 119.12
CA SER A 56 -0.42 -140.66 117.70
C SER A 56 0.60 -139.97 116.80
N SER A 57 1.21 -138.87 117.27
CA SER A 57 2.24 -138.13 116.52
C SER A 57 3.53 -138.95 116.41
N GLN A 58 3.92 -139.67 117.46
CA GLN A 58 5.13 -140.50 117.47
C GLN A 58 5.04 -141.68 116.50
N ASN A 59 3.88 -142.35 116.40
CA ASN A 59 3.67 -143.41 115.40
C ASN A 59 3.74 -142.87 113.96
N ARG A 60 3.12 -141.71 113.71
CA ARG A 60 3.09 -141.07 112.38
C ARG A 60 4.47 -140.63 111.89
N ALA A 61 5.42 -140.38 112.80
CA ALA A 61 6.81 -140.07 112.45
C ALA A 61 7.56 -141.31 111.91
N LEU A 62 7.36 -142.48 112.51
CA LEU A 62 7.97 -143.74 112.05
C LEU A 62 7.43 -144.17 110.68
N GLU A 63 6.14 -143.98 110.44
CA GLU A 63 5.47 -144.32 109.18
C GLU A 63 5.98 -143.48 107.99
N LEU A 64 6.29 -142.19 108.22
CA LEU A 64 6.92 -141.32 107.23
C LEU A 64 8.37 -141.71 106.92
N GLN A 65 9.11 -142.22 107.90
CA GLN A 65 10.51 -142.62 107.70
C GLN A 65 10.62 -143.81 106.73
N ALA A 66 9.73 -144.80 106.84
CA ALA A 66 9.67 -145.94 105.91
C ALA A 66 9.32 -145.53 104.47
N GLN A 67 8.50 -144.48 104.28
CA GLN A 67 8.14 -143.99 102.94
C GLN A 67 9.33 -143.33 102.20
N LEU A 68 10.26 -142.71 102.92
CA LEU A 68 11.46 -142.10 102.34
C LEU A 68 12.47 -143.15 101.85
N GLU A 69 12.63 -144.27 102.56
CA GLU A 69 13.54 -145.35 102.17
C GLU A 69 13.08 -146.04 100.87
N GLN A 70 11.76 -146.24 100.69
CA GLN A 70 11.22 -146.76 99.42
C GLN A 70 11.43 -145.79 98.25
N ALA A 71 11.17 -144.50 98.46
CA ALA A 71 11.32 -143.48 97.41
C ALA A 71 12.76 -143.32 96.91
N ALA A 72 13.77 -143.61 97.77
CA ALA A 72 15.17 -143.60 97.37
C ALA A 72 15.53 -144.74 96.39
N ALA A 73 14.94 -145.93 96.56
CA ALA A 73 15.18 -147.06 95.66
C ALA A 73 14.58 -146.85 94.26
N ASP A 74 13.41 -146.21 94.18
CA ASP A 74 12.75 -145.92 92.90
C ASP A 74 13.51 -144.87 92.07
N MET A 75 14.28 -143.97 92.71
CA MET A 75 15.14 -142.97 92.06
C MET A 75 16.32 -143.62 91.29
N GLU A 76 17.08 -144.53 91.93
CA GLU A 76 18.20 -145.22 91.26
C GLU A 76 17.75 -146.00 90.01
N GLY A 77 16.52 -146.56 90.05
CA GLY A 77 15.92 -147.27 88.91
C GLY A 77 15.65 -146.38 87.69
N LEU A 78 15.35 -145.10 87.90
CA LEU A 78 15.03 -144.14 86.83
C LEU A 78 16.28 -143.53 86.18
N GLU A 79 17.31 -143.20 86.96
CA GLU A 79 18.58 -142.68 86.42
C GLU A 79 19.23 -143.70 85.46
N GLY A 80 19.15 -144.99 85.78
CA GLY A 80 19.65 -146.09 84.94
C GLY A 80 18.92 -146.28 83.59
N LEU A 81 17.77 -145.62 83.39
CA LEU A 81 17.06 -145.53 82.11
C LEU A 81 17.37 -144.22 81.39
N GLN A 82 17.39 -143.09 82.10
CA GLN A 82 17.64 -141.76 81.51
C GLN A 82 19.01 -141.68 80.82
N ALA A 83 20.06 -142.26 81.43
CA ALA A 83 21.43 -142.30 80.89
C ALA A 83 21.59 -143.03 79.54
N LYS A 84 20.53 -143.68 79.02
CA LYS A 84 20.54 -144.37 77.71
C LYS A 84 19.84 -143.59 76.59
N ALA A 85 19.08 -142.53 76.90
CA ALA A 85 18.24 -141.83 75.93
C ALA A 85 18.92 -140.59 75.30
N GLU A 86 19.68 -139.83 76.08
CA GLU A 86 20.30 -138.55 75.65
C GLU A 86 21.12 -138.61 74.34
N PRO A 87 22.02 -139.58 74.10
CA PRO A 87 22.90 -139.57 72.91
C PRO A 87 22.18 -139.89 71.57
N GLY A 88 20.86 -140.11 71.60
CA GLY A 88 20.02 -140.17 70.39
C GLY A 88 19.59 -138.77 69.93
N LEU A 89 18.93 -138.02 70.81
CA LEU A 89 18.33 -136.72 70.53
C LEU A 89 19.35 -135.68 70.08
N ASP A 90 20.57 -135.71 70.64
CA ASP A 90 21.65 -134.80 70.27
C ASP A 90 22.06 -134.93 68.79
N LYS A 91 21.92 -136.12 68.18
CA LYS A 91 22.27 -136.33 66.76
C LYS A 91 21.22 -135.74 65.83
N GLU A 92 19.94 -135.93 66.13
CA GLU A 92 18.84 -135.34 65.37
C GLU A 92 18.87 -133.80 65.46
N MET A 93 19.13 -133.26 66.65
CA MET A 93 19.32 -131.83 66.88
C MET A 93 20.53 -131.27 66.13
N GLN A 94 21.64 -132.02 65.99
CA GLN A 94 22.76 -131.60 65.15
C GLN A 94 22.42 -131.60 63.65
N GLU A 95 21.65 -132.58 63.16
CA GLU A 95 21.30 -132.65 61.73
C GLU A 95 20.33 -131.54 61.31
N LEU A 96 19.32 -131.25 62.14
CA LEU A 96 18.43 -130.09 61.96
C LEU A 96 19.19 -128.76 61.91
N ARG A 97 20.23 -128.60 62.76
CA ARG A 97 21.09 -127.39 62.74
C ARG A 97 21.89 -127.27 61.44
N LYS A 98 22.35 -128.38 60.83
CA LYS A 98 23.01 -128.35 59.52
C LYS A 98 22.04 -127.97 58.40
N GLN A 99 20.83 -128.53 58.41
CA GLN A 99 19.78 -128.21 57.44
C GLN A 99 19.42 -126.73 57.47
N HIS A 100 19.13 -126.19 58.66
CA HIS A 100 18.83 -124.76 58.84
C HIS A 100 20.01 -123.85 58.45
N ALA A 101 21.26 -124.26 58.69
CA ALA A 101 22.44 -123.52 58.24
C ALA A 101 22.56 -123.48 56.70
N VAL A 102 22.18 -124.55 55.99
CA VAL A 102 22.14 -124.58 54.52
C VAL A 102 20.98 -123.76 53.97
N GLU A 103 19.82 -123.74 54.62
CA GLU A 103 18.68 -122.91 54.21
C GLU A 103 18.96 -121.42 54.42
N LEU A 104 19.54 -121.04 55.56
CA LEU A 104 20.02 -119.67 55.78
C LEU A 104 21.11 -119.25 54.78
N TYR A 105 21.96 -120.19 54.34
CA TYR A 105 22.95 -119.89 53.31
C TYR A 105 22.31 -119.67 51.93
N LYS A 106 21.32 -120.49 51.55
CA LYS A 106 20.55 -120.30 50.30
C LYS A 106 19.78 -118.98 50.27
N LEU A 107 18.96 -118.72 51.29
CA LEU A 107 18.24 -117.44 51.44
C LEU A 107 19.23 -116.25 51.47
N GLY A 108 20.42 -116.46 52.04
CA GLY A 108 21.50 -115.48 52.06
C GLY A 108 22.22 -115.26 50.73
N GLU A 109 22.17 -116.18 49.77
CA GLU A 109 22.62 -115.94 48.39
C GLU A 109 21.47 -115.40 47.52
N GLU A 110 20.27 -115.97 47.64
CA GLU A 110 19.05 -115.52 46.93
C GLU A 110 18.76 -114.02 47.20
N HIS A 111 18.88 -113.56 48.45
CA HIS A 111 18.72 -112.15 48.79
C HIS A 111 19.88 -111.26 48.30
N LYS A 112 21.09 -111.79 48.07
CA LYS A 112 22.15 -111.03 47.39
C LYS A 112 21.87 -110.89 45.90
N GLU A 113 21.39 -111.96 45.25
CA GLU A 113 20.98 -111.90 43.85
C GLU A 113 19.81 -110.92 43.66
N GLU A 114 18.84 -110.90 44.59
CA GLU A 114 17.77 -109.90 44.65
C GLU A 114 18.32 -108.46 44.81
N ILE A 115 19.20 -108.22 45.79
CA ILE A 115 19.83 -106.89 46.00
C ILE A 115 20.65 -106.45 44.77
N LEU A 116 21.34 -107.37 44.10
CA LEU A 116 22.08 -107.07 42.86
C LEU A 116 21.12 -106.74 41.72
N LEU A 117 20.01 -107.48 41.57
CA LEU A 117 18.97 -107.20 40.58
C LEU A 117 18.31 -105.84 40.81
N THR A 118 17.82 -105.55 42.03
CA THR A 118 17.21 -104.24 42.34
C THR A 118 18.19 -103.10 42.10
N ARG A 119 19.47 -103.30 42.46
CA ARG A 119 20.52 -102.33 42.17
C ARG A 119 20.74 -102.12 40.67
N THR A 120 20.76 -103.19 39.86
CA THR A 120 20.87 -103.03 38.40
C THR A 120 19.64 -102.33 37.80
N GLU A 121 18.43 -102.62 38.31
CA GLU A 121 17.22 -101.89 37.92
C GLU A 121 17.28 -100.41 38.33
N GLU A 122 17.78 -100.08 39.51
CA GLU A 122 17.98 -98.69 39.96
C GLU A 122 19.04 -97.97 39.12
N GLU A 123 20.14 -98.63 38.78
CA GLU A 123 21.18 -98.09 37.89
C GLU A 123 20.66 -97.93 36.44
N GLU A 124 19.72 -98.76 35.96
CA GLU A 124 19.06 -98.59 34.66
C GLU A 124 17.96 -97.50 34.68
N ARG A 125 17.14 -97.45 35.74
CA ARG A 125 16.17 -96.36 35.96
C ARG A 125 16.88 -95.01 36.06
N GLY A 126 18.04 -94.96 36.70
CA GLY A 126 18.92 -93.78 36.76
C GLY A 126 19.35 -93.33 35.37
N LYS A 127 19.90 -94.23 34.54
CA LYS A 127 20.28 -93.93 33.15
C LYS A 127 19.09 -93.44 32.32
N LEU A 128 17.94 -94.13 32.39
CA LEU A 128 16.73 -93.73 31.66
C LEU A 128 16.16 -92.39 32.14
N GLN A 129 16.35 -92.03 33.42
CA GLN A 129 15.99 -90.72 33.94
C GLN A 129 16.98 -89.63 33.50
N GLU A 130 18.27 -89.93 33.43
CA GLU A 130 19.31 -89.04 32.91
C GLU A 130 19.13 -88.78 31.40
N GLU A 131 18.87 -89.81 30.59
CA GLU A 131 18.52 -89.70 29.17
C GLU A 131 17.26 -88.86 28.96
N ARG A 132 16.21 -89.05 29.78
CA ARG A 132 14.98 -88.24 29.73
C ARG A 132 15.25 -86.78 30.07
N ALA A 133 15.99 -86.51 31.14
CA ALA A 133 16.38 -85.16 31.53
C ALA A 133 17.29 -84.50 30.47
N GLU A 134 18.13 -85.27 29.79
CA GLU A 134 18.89 -84.78 28.64
C GLU A 134 17.99 -84.44 27.44
N VAL A 135 17.05 -85.30 27.06
CA VAL A 135 16.11 -84.99 25.96
C VAL A 135 15.26 -83.76 26.29
N GLU A 136 14.75 -83.65 27.52
CA GLU A 136 14.01 -82.47 27.98
C GLU A 136 14.85 -81.19 27.96
N ARG A 137 16.13 -81.27 28.38
CA ARG A 137 17.10 -80.17 28.27
C ARG A 137 17.34 -79.77 26.81
N ARG A 138 17.60 -80.74 25.93
CA ARG A 138 17.86 -80.50 24.49
C ARG A 138 16.65 -79.83 23.82
N LEU A 139 15.43 -80.33 24.06
CA LEU A 139 14.20 -79.72 23.56
C LEU A 139 13.99 -78.29 24.10
N SER A 140 14.32 -78.05 25.38
CA SER A 140 14.24 -76.71 25.98
C SER A 140 15.28 -75.74 25.38
N GLU A 141 16.49 -76.22 25.13
CA GLU A 141 17.53 -75.45 24.43
C GLU A 141 17.15 -75.18 22.97
N GLU A 142 16.59 -76.16 22.25
CA GLU A 142 16.14 -76.01 20.87
C GLU A 142 14.97 -75.03 20.76
N TRP A 143 14.01 -75.07 21.68
CA TRP A 143 12.92 -74.11 21.76
C TRP A 143 13.40 -72.69 22.04
N GLU A 144 14.31 -72.49 23.00
CA GLU A 144 14.87 -71.15 23.27
C GLU A 144 15.77 -70.65 22.13
N ARG A 145 16.49 -71.53 21.42
CA ARG A 145 17.20 -71.18 20.17
C ARG A 145 16.23 -70.73 19.09
N GLU A 146 15.19 -71.51 18.77
CA GLU A 146 14.18 -71.17 17.74
C GLU A 146 13.47 -69.85 18.06
N LYS A 147 13.09 -69.65 19.33
CA LYS A 147 12.51 -68.41 19.85
C LYS A 147 13.43 -67.20 19.67
N VAL A 148 14.74 -67.35 19.96
CA VAL A 148 15.73 -66.28 19.74
C VAL A 148 15.94 -66.02 18.25
N GLU A 149 16.03 -67.06 17.40
CA GLU A 149 16.12 -66.88 15.95
C GLU A 149 14.87 -66.20 15.38
N LEU A 150 13.67 -66.53 15.86
CA LEU A 150 12.42 -65.92 15.43
C LEU A 150 12.33 -64.45 15.86
N GLN A 151 12.82 -64.12 17.07
CA GLN A 151 12.96 -62.73 17.53
C GLN A 151 13.97 -61.96 16.68
N GLN A 152 15.13 -62.55 16.35
CA GLN A 152 16.13 -61.95 15.46
C GLN A 152 15.57 -61.71 14.06
N ARG A 153 14.94 -62.70 13.44
CA ARG A 153 14.27 -62.58 12.12
C ARG A 153 13.19 -61.49 12.12
N HIS A 154 12.43 -61.36 13.20
CA HIS A 154 11.44 -60.29 13.35
C HIS A 154 12.10 -58.91 13.51
N GLU A 155 13.15 -58.79 14.33
CA GLU A 155 13.92 -57.56 14.46
C GLU A 155 14.58 -57.13 13.15
N GLU A 156 15.18 -58.06 12.41
CA GLU A 156 15.79 -57.83 11.09
C GLU A 156 14.73 -57.40 10.06
N ALA A 157 13.57 -58.06 10.02
CA ALA A 157 12.46 -57.66 9.17
C ALA A 157 11.94 -56.25 9.52
N VAL A 158 11.87 -55.89 10.81
CA VAL A 158 11.49 -54.54 11.25
C VAL A 158 12.55 -53.50 10.90
N LYS A 159 13.84 -53.80 11.10
CA LYS A 159 14.96 -52.92 10.73
C LYS A 159 14.96 -52.66 9.22
N ALA A 160 14.92 -53.72 8.41
CA ALA A 160 14.83 -53.63 6.95
C ALA A 160 13.58 -52.84 6.48
N ARG A 161 12.44 -52.96 7.17
CA ARG A 161 11.22 -52.20 6.86
C ARG A 161 11.35 -50.72 7.22
N ILE A 162 12.03 -50.39 8.32
CA ILE A 162 12.34 -49.01 8.70
C ILE A 162 13.34 -48.41 7.72
N GLU A 163 14.36 -49.16 7.30
CA GLU A 163 15.33 -48.73 6.28
C GLU A 163 14.65 -48.52 4.92
N GLU A 164 13.81 -49.45 4.47
CA GLU A 164 13.00 -49.34 3.25
C GLU A 164 12.17 -48.05 3.24
N VAL A 165 11.45 -47.77 4.33
CA VAL A 165 10.62 -46.56 4.49
C VAL A 165 11.48 -45.30 4.59
N SER A 166 12.63 -45.37 5.26
CA SER A 166 13.55 -44.22 5.39
C SER A 166 14.18 -43.85 4.04
N VAL A 167 14.58 -44.84 3.24
CA VAL A 167 15.09 -44.63 1.87
C VAL A 167 13.99 -44.09 0.95
N ARG A 168 12.74 -44.59 1.04
CA ARG A 168 11.60 -44.03 0.29
C ARG A 168 11.39 -42.54 0.63
N PHE A 169 11.32 -42.18 1.91
CA PHE A 169 11.18 -40.77 2.31
C PHE A 169 12.39 -39.90 1.93
N GLN A 170 13.61 -40.45 1.92
CA GLN A 170 14.80 -39.75 1.44
C GLN A 170 14.67 -39.44 -0.06
N VAL A 171 14.29 -40.42 -0.89
CA VAL A 171 14.07 -40.24 -2.34
C VAL A 171 12.91 -39.28 -2.61
N GLU A 172 11.79 -39.39 -1.91
CA GLU A 172 10.66 -38.46 -2.02
C GLU A 172 11.08 -37.02 -1.65
N ARG A 173 11.94 -36.84 -0.64
CA ARG A 173 12.50 -35.53 -0.28
C ARG A 173 13.43 -34.99 -1.36
N GLU A 174 14.34 -35.82 -1.88
CA GLU A 174 15.30 -35.44 -2.91
C GLU A 174 14.62 -35.15 -4.26
N GLU A 175 13.54 -35.85 -4.60
CA GLU A 175 12.67 -35.52 -5.74
C GLU A 175 11.97 -34.16 -5.56
N LEU A 176 11.47 -33.85 -4.35
CA LEU A 176 10.83 -32.56 -4.07
C LEU A 176 11.85 -31.41 -4.06
N GLU A 177 13.04 -31.62 -3.49
CA GLU A 177 14.16 -30.67 -3.54
C GLU A 177 14.60 -30.40 -4.99
N MET A 178 14.68 -31.44 -5.84
CA MET A 178 14.98 -31.32 -7.27
C MET A 178 13.89 -30.56 -8.03
N ARG A 179 12.60 -30.89 -7.83
CA ARG A 179 11.48 -30.18 -8.48
C ARG A 179 11.44 -28.70 -8.11
N LEU A 180 11.65 -28.37 -6.84
CA LEU A 180 11.71 -26.98 -6.38
C LEU A 180 12.94 -26.23 -6.94
N ALA A 181 14.07 -26.91 -7.12
CA ALA A 181 15.24 -26.33 -7.78
C ALA A 181 15.01 -26.08 -9.27
N GLU A 182 14.33 -26.99 -9.98
CA GLU A 182 13.91 -26.80 -11.37
C GLU A 182 12.89 -25.67 -11.51
N GLU A 183 11.87 -25.60 -10.65
CA GLU A 183 10.88 -24.51 -10.65
C GLU A 183 11.54 -23.16 -10.36
N TRP A 184 12.45 -23.09 -9.39
CA TRP A 184 13.23 -21.89 -9.08
C TRP A 184 14.10 -21.42 -10.25
N GLU A 185 14.86 -22.30 -10.89
CA GLU A 185 15.70 -21.92 -12.03
C GLU A 185 14.85 -21.54 -13.27
N ARG A 186 13.67 -22.15 -13.48
CA ARG A 186 12.71 -21.71 -14.50
C ARG A 186 12.16 -20.31 -14.20
N GLU A 187 11.66 -20.07 -12.99
CA GLU A 187 11.13 -18.75 -12.59
C GLU A 187 12.21 -17.67 -12.69
N LYS A 188 13.43 -17.96 -12.25
CA LYS A 188 14.61 -17.09 -12.39
C LYS A 188 14.93 -16.76 -13.84
N VAL A 189 14.92 -17.74 -14.75
CA VAL A 189 15.14 -17.51 -16.19
C VAL A 189 13.99 -16.71 -16.80
N GLU A 190 12.73 -17.00 -16.46
CA GLU A 190 11.59 -16.20 -16.91
C GLU A 190 11.66 -14.75 -16.41
N LEU A 191 12.07 -14.52 -15.16
CA LEU A 191 12.26 -13.18 -14.61
C LEU A 191 13.43 -12.43 -15.27
N GLN A 192 14.52 -13.12 -15.59
CA GLN A 192 15.62 -12.56 -16.37
C GLN A 192 15.17 -12.17 -17.79
N GLN A 193 14.43 -13.05 -18.48
CA GLN A 193 13.87 -12.77 -19.80
C GLN A 193 12.88 -11.59 -19.76
N ARG A 194 11.91 -11.59 -18.84
CA ARG A 194 10.96 -10.46 -18.65
C ARG A 194 11.70 -9.15 -18.36
N HIS A 195 12.79 -9.18 -17.60
CA HIS A 195 13.60 -8.00 -17.32
C HIS A 195 14.36 -7.52 -18.57
N GLU A 196 14.99 -8.42 -19.33
CA GLU A 196 15.68 -8.11 -20.59
C GLU A 196 14.72 -7.56 -21.65
N GLU A 197 13.53 -8.16 -21.79
CA GLU A 197 12.45 -7.68 -22.65
C GLU A 197 11.94 -6.30 -22.21
N ALA A 198 11.70 -6.08 -20.91
CA ALA A 198 11.25 -4.78 -20.39
C ALA A 198 12.31 -3.68 -20.53
N VAL A 199 13.59 -4.01 -20.40
CA VAL A 199 14.70 -3.07 -20.67
C VAL A 199 14.78 -2.77 -22.17
N LYS A 200 14.69 -3.78 -23.04
CA LYS A 200 14.69 -3.61 -24.49
C LYS A 200 13.51 -2.76 -24.98
N ALA A 201 12.31 -3.02 -24.51
CA ALA A 201 11.12 -2.24 -24.83
C ALA A 201 11.24 -0.78 -24.37
N ARG A 202 11.87 -0.51 -23.21
CA ARG A 202 12.13 0.86 -22.74
C ARG A 202 13.22 1.58 -23.53
N ILE A 203 14.21 0.85 -24.07
CA ILE A 203 15.20 1.42 -25.00
C ILE A 203 14.52 1.77 -26.32
N GLU A 204 13.75 0.84 -26.90
CA GLU A 204 12.98 1.06 -28.14
C GLU A 204 11.97 2.22 -27.98
N GLU A 205 11.30 2.35 -26.83
CA GLU A 205 10.42 3.48 -26.53
C GLU A 205 11.19 4.82 -26.48
N VAL A 206 12.38 4.84 -25.86
CA VAL A 206 13.21 6.06 -25.78
C VAL A 206 13.79 6.42 -27.16
N GLU A 207 14.19 5.45 -27.97
CA GLU A 207 14.64 5.68 -29.35
C GLU A 207 13.50 6.19 -30.24
N MET A 208 12.29 5.66 -30.10
CA MET A 208 11.09 6.17 -30.77
C MET A 208 10.74 7.60 -30.32
N ARG A 209 10.78 7.89 -29.01
CA ARG A 209 10.56 9.25 -28.47
C ARG A 209 11.59 10.25 -29.01
N LEU A 210 12.87 9.90 -28.97
CA LEU A 210 13.96 10.77 -29.46
C LEU A 210 13.90 11.00 -30.97
N THR A 211 13.51 9.98 -31.76
CA THR A 211 13.33 10.15 -33.21
C THR A 211 12.08 10.95 -33.55
N GLU A 212 10.98 10.80 -32.80
CA GLU A 212 9.81 11.68 -32.92
C GLU A 212 10.13 13.13 -32.54
N GLU A 213 10.80 13.35 -31.40
CA GLU A 213 11.22 14.69 -30.95
C GLU A 213 12.15 15.36 -31.95
N TRP A 214 13.13 14.63 -32.51
CA TRP A 214 14.01 15.16 -33.56
C TRP A 214 13.27 15.51 -34.85
N GLN A 215 12.30 14.69 -35.29
CA GLN A 215 11.49 15.01 -36.48
C GLN A 215 10.57 16.22 -36.22
N ARG A 216 10.00 16.35 -35.00
CA ARG A 216 9.19 17.51 -34.60
C ARG A 216 10.03 18.78 -34.58
N GLU A 217 11.18 18.79 -33.88
CA GLU A 217 12.09 19.94 -33.84
C GLU A 217 12.55 20.34 -35.24
N LYS A 218 12.90 19.37 -36.09
CA LYS A 218 13.26 19.61 -37.48
C LYS A 218 12.11 20.26 -38.28
N VAL A 219 10.87 19.77 -38.13
CA VAL A 219 9.70 20.36 -38.80
C VAL A 219 9.40 21.76 -38.26
N GLU A 220 9.48 21.98 -36.95
CA GLU A 220 9.33 23.32 -36.35
C GLU A 220 10.42 24.30 -36.84
N LEU A 221 11.68 23.86 -36.98
CA LEU A 221 12.76 24.67 -37.51
C LEU A 221 12.57 24.99 -39.00
N GLN A 222 12.05 24.04 -39.78
CA GLN A 222 11.68 24.29 -41.19
C GLN A 222 10.51 25.29 -41.28
N GLN A 223 9.46 25.13 -40.47
CA GLN A 223 8.33 26.07 -40.41
C GLN A 223 8.77 27.48 -39.98
N ARG A 224 9.52 27.61 -38.88
CA ARG A 224 10.08 28.90 -38.43
C ARG A 224 10.96 29.56 -39.50
N HIS A 225 11.69 28.78 -40.28
CA HIS A 225 12.49 29.30 -41.40
C HIS A 225 11.59 29.76 -42.57
N GLU A 226 10.57 29.00 -42.95
CA GLU A 226 9.61 29.36 -43.99
C GLU A 226 8.80 30.62 -43.61
N GLU A 227 8.34 30.70 -42.36
CA GLU A 227 7.68 31.89 -41.79
C GLU A 227 8.60 33.12 -41.78
N ALA A 228 9.86 32.96 -41.33
CA ALA A 228 10.83 34.06 -41.32
C ALA A 228 11.23 34.52 -42.73
N VAL A 229 11.25 33.62 -43.72
CA VAL A 229 11.43 33.97 -45.14
C VAL A 229 10.20 34.72 -45.66
N LYS A 230 8.98 34.21 -45.38
CA LYS A 230 7.73 34.84 -45.80
C LYS A 230 7.56 36.25 -45.22
N ALA A 231 7.76 36.43 -43.93
CA ALA A 231 7.70 37.73 -43.27
C ALA A 231 8.73 38.72 -43.84
N ARG A 232 9.91 38.25 -44.27
CA ARG A 232 10.94 39.11 -44.89
C ARG A 232 10.72 39.37 -46.38
N ILE A 233 9.91 38.54 -47.06
CA ILE A 233 9.36 38.87 -48.39
C ILE A 233 8.30 39.96 -48.22
N GLU A 234 7.34 39.78 -47.31
CA GLU A 234 6.28 40.76 -47.01
C GLU A 234 6.86 42.12 -46.57
N GLU A 235 7.94 42.13 -45.76
CA GLU A 235 8.67 43.35 -45.40
C GLU A 235 9.27 44.06 -46.63
N VAL A 236 9.88 43.31 -47.55
CA VAL A 236 10.47 43.86 -48.78
C VAL A 236 9.39 44.35 -49.75
N GLU A 237 8.27 43.64 -49.89
CA GLU A 237 7.13 44.06 -50.68
C GLU A 237 6.51 45.35 -50.12
N MET A 238 6.31 45.45 -48.80
CA MET A 238 5.87 46.70 -48.17
C MET A 238 6.85 47.85 -48.45
N ARG A 239 8.15 47.67 -48.20
CA ARG A 239 9.18 48.69 -48.48
C ARG A 239 9.14 49.16 -49.93
N LEU A 240 9.05 48.25 -50.89
CA LEU A 240 8.95 48.58 -52.32
C LEU A 240 7.66 49.35 -52.66
N THR A 241 6.52 48.99 -52.04
CA THR A 241 5.28 49.77 -52.24
C THR A 241 5.34 51.16 -51.62
N GLU A 242 6.00 51.32 -50.45
CA GLU A 242 6.21 52.64 -49.85
C GLU A 242 7.15 53.50 -50.70
N GLU A 243 8.28 52.95 -51.16
CA GLU A 243 9.24 53.63 -52.03
C GLU A 243 8.58 54.06 -53.35
N TRP A 244 7.77 53.20 -53.96
CA TRP A 244 7.00 53.55 -55.16
C TRP A 244 5.96 54.66 -54.92
N GLN A 245 5.24 54.64 -53.79
CA GLN A 245 4.30 55.73 -53.47
C GLN A 245 5.03 57.04 -53.15
N ARG A 246 6.19 56.98 -52.48
CA ARG A 246 7.06 58.16 -52.24
C ARG A 246 7.53 58.77 -53.56
N GLU A 247 8.15 57.97 -54.43
CA GLU A 247 8.63 58.45 -55.74
C GLU A 247 7.49 59.02 -56.60
N LYS A 248 6.33 58.36 -56.61
CA LYS A 248 5.13 58.84 -57.30
C LYS A 248 4.65 60.20 -56.75
N VAL A 249 4.60 60.39 -55.42
CA VAL A 249 4.22 61.67 -54.81
C VAL A 249 5.27 62.75 -55.10
N GLU A 250 6.57 62.44 -55.02
CA GLU A 250 7.63 63.38 -55.41
C GLU A 250 7.54 63.79 -56.89
N LEU A 251 7.24 62.84 -57.80
CA LEU A 251 7.05 63.13 -59.22
C LEU A 251 5.80 63.99 -59.47
N GLN A 252 4.71 63.75 -58.73
CA GLN A 252 3.52 64.61 -58.78
C GLN A 252 3.83 66.03 -58.27
N GLN A 253 4.55 66.16 -57.16
CA GLN A 253 4.97 67.45 -56.61
C GLN A 253 5.88 68.21 -57.58
N ARG A 254 6.94 67.57 -58.10
CA ARG A 254 7.84 68.17 -59.11
C ARG A 254 7.09 68.61 -60.37
N HIS A 255 6.08 67.86 -60.81
CA HIS A 255 5.23 68.24 -61.93
C HIS A 255 4.34 69.45 -61.59
N GLU A 256 3.71 69.47 -60.42
CA GLU A 256 2.93 70.64 -59.96
C GLU A 256 3.79 71.90 -59.82
N GLU A 257 5.00 71.79 -59.26
CA GLU A 257 5.95 72.89 -59.13
C GLU A 257 6.39 73.42 -60.50
N ALA A 258 6.71 72.54 -61.45
CA ALA A 258 7.03 72.93 -62.82
C ALA A 258 5.85 73.63 -63.52
N VAL A 259 4.61 73.19 -63.28
CA VAL A 259 3.41 73.84 -63.79
C VAL A 259 3.18 75.21 -63.14
N LYS A 260 3.33 75.33 -61.81
CA LYS A 260 3.22 76.59 -61.06
C LYS A 260 4.24 77.61 -61.56
N ALA A 261 5.52 77.24 -61.63
CA ALA A 261 6.60 78.07 -62.15
C ALA A 261 6.35 78.52 -63.61
N ARG A 262 5.77 77.66 -64.45
CA ARG A 262 5.42 78.01 -65.83
C ARG A 262 4.21 78.96 -65.92
N ILE A 263 3.23 78.83 -65.03
CA ILE A 263 2.11 79.77 -64.90
C ILE A 263 2.62 81.13 -64.41
N GLU A 264 3.52 81.16 -63.42
CA GLU A 264 4.16 82.38 -62.93
C GLU A 264 4.98 83.07 -64.04
N GLU A 265 5.83 82.34 -64.76
CA GLU A 265 6.59 82.87 -65.91
C GLU A 265 5.67 83.49 -66.97
N VAL A 266 4.58 82.82 -67.33
CA VAL A 266 3.58 83.32 -68.29
C VAL A 266 2.82 84.53 -67.75
N SER A 267 2.50 84.54 -66.45
CA SER A 267 1.83 85.67 -65.80
C SER A 267 2.72 86.90 -65.73
N SER A 268 4.01 86.74 -65.41
CA SER A 268 5.00 87.83 -65.45
C SER A 268 5.21 88.37 -66.85
N ARG A 269 5.25 87.52 -67.89
CA ARG A 269 5.30 87.95 -69.30
C ARG A 269 4.08 88.80 -69.65
N PHE A 270 2.87 88.31 -69.36
CA PHE A 270 1.63 89.08 -69.61
C PHE A 270 1.56 90.38 -68.79
N GLN A 271 2.09 90.41 -67.57
CA GLN A 271 2.15 91.64 -66.79
C GLN A 271 3.08 92.68 -67.43
N VAL A 272 4.28 92.29 -67.87
CA VAL A 272 5.21 93.19 -68.58
C VAL A 272 4.61 93.66 -69.91
N GLU A 273 3.97 92.78 -70.69
CA GLU A 273 3.25 93.16 -71.91
C GLU A 273 2.12 94.16 -71.64
N ARG A 274 1.40 94.02 -70.51
CA ARG A 274 0.35 94.97 -70.09
C ARG A 274 0.94 96.31 -69.66
N GLU A 275 2.01 96.31 -68.88
CA GLU A 275 2.72 97.51 -68.42
C GLU A 275 3.36 98.28 -69.60
N GLU A 276 3.90 97.58 -70.60
CA GLU A 276 4.35 98.19 -71.85
C GLU A 276 3.20 98.84 -72.65
N LEU A 277 2.03 98.20 -72.72
CA LEU A 277 0.86 98.76 -73.39
C LEU A 277 0.28 99.97 -72.64
N GLU A 278 0.19 99.90 -71.31
CA GLU A 278 -0.19 101.03 -70.44
C GLU A 278 0.77 102.21 -70.63
N MET A 279 2.09 101.96 -70.68
CA MET A 279 3.09 103.00 -70.93
C MET A 279 2.94 103.64 -72.32
N ARG A 280 2.75 102.84 -73.38
CA ARG A 280 2.55 103.36 -74.74
C ARG A 280 1.29 104.22 -74.85
N LEU A 281 0.18 103.78 -74.24
CA LEU A 281 -1.06 104.55 -74.16
C LEU A 281 -0.90 105.85 -73.37
N ALA A 282 -0.13 105.85 -72.27
CA ALA A 282 0.18 107.05 -71.51
C ALA A 282 1.06 108.04 -72.28
N GLU A 283 2.03 107.56 -73.06
CA GLU A 283 2.82 108.41 -73.97
C GLU A 283 1.96 109.00 -75.09
N GLU A 284 1.05 108.22 -75.69
CA GLU A 284 0.11 108.71 -76.72
C GLU A 284 -0.86 109.75 -76.15
N TRP A 285 -1.39 109.53 -74.94
CA TRP A 285 -2.25 110.47 -74.23
C TRP A 285 -1.55 111.80 -73.90
N GLU A 286 -0.33 111.77 -73.35
CA GLU A 286 0.40 113.01 -73.07
C GLU A 286 0.85 113.73 -74.36
N ARG A 287 1.10 113.01 -75.48
CA ARG A 287 1.30 113.63 -76.80
C ARG A 287 0.04 114.35 -77.29
N GLU A 288 -1.13 113.71 -77.20
CA GLU A 288 -2.41 114.31 -77.61
C GLU A 288 -2.78 115.52 -76.73
N LYS A 289 -2.62 115.39 -75.42
CA LYS A 289 -2.82 116.47 -74.44
C LYS A 289 -1.88 117.66 -74.69
N VAL A 290 -0.59 117.45 -74.98
CA VAL A 290 0.33 118.56 -75.32
C VAL A 290 -0.11 119.27 -76.60
N LEU A 291 -0.60 118.54 -77.61
CA LEU A 291 -1.17 119.16 -78.82
C LEU A 291 -2.45 119.97 -78.53
N LEU A 292 -3.29 119.52 -77.59
CA LEU A 292 -4.47 120.26 -77.12
C LEU A 292 -4.07 121.49 -76.28
N ASP A 293 -3.04 121.41 -75.44
CA ASP A 293 -2.49 122.53 -74.69
C ASP A 293 -1.86 123.57 -75.65
N GLU A 294 -1.20 123.15 -76.73
CA GLU A 294 -0.71 124.07 -77.77
C GLU A 294 -1.85 124.74 -78.55
N GLN A 295 -2.90 123.99 -78.93
CA GLN A 295 -4.08 124.55 -79.61
C GLN A 295 -4.85 125.55 -78.73
N THR A 296 -5.07 125.22 -77.46
CA THR A 296 -5.76 126.11 -76.51
C THR A 296 -4.90 127.34 -76.20
N LYS A 297 -3.58 127.18 -76.03
CA LYS A 297 -2.64 128.30 -75.84
C LYS A 297 -2.60 129.24 -77.05
N ALA A 298 -2.56 128.72 -78.27
CA ALA A 298 -2.62 129.54 -79.49
C ALA A 298 -3.96 130.30 -79.59
N SER A 299 -5.07 129.63 -79.26
CA SER A 299 -6.41 130.26 -79.20
C SER A 299 -6.46 131.39 -78.16
N LEU A 300 -5.97 131.13 -76.95
CA LEU A 300 -5.90 132.12 -75.86
C LEU A 300 -4.98 133.29 -76.20
N GLN A 301 -3.87 133.06 -76.92
CA GLN A 301 -2.96 134.14 -77.32
C GLN A 301 -3.61 135.15 -78.26
N THR A 302 -4.45 134.70 -79.21
CA THR A 302 -5.24 135.63 -80.05
C THR A 302 -6.30 136.41 -79.26
N VAL A 303 -6.87 135.82 -78.19
CA VAL A 303 -7.82 136.50 -77.31
C VAL A 303 -7.12 137.50 -76.38
N LEU A 304 -5.89 137.21 -75.94
CA LEU A 304 -5.11 138.11 -75.08
C LEU A 304 -4.70 139.41 -75.80
N GLU A 305 -4.31 139.35 -77.07
CA GLU A 305 -4.04 140.56 -77.87
C GLU A 305 -5.28 141.46 -78.03
N GLU A 306 -6.49 140.89 -78.10
CA GLU A 306 -7.74 141.65 -78.05
C GLU A 306 -8.09 142.19 -76.66
N GLN A 307 -7.67 141.51 -75.58
CA GLN A 307 -7.98 141.88 -74.20
C GLN A 307 -7.01 142.91 -73.62
N GLU A 308 -5.71 142.89 -73.93
CA GLU A 308 -4.78 143.95 -73.48
C GLU A 308 -5.27 145.35 -73.95
N ASN A 309 -5.80 145.43 -75.17
CA ASN A 309 -6.42 146.62 -75.76
C ASN A 309 -7.75 147.06 -75.10
N ARG A 310 -8.36 146.19 -74.28
CA ARG A 310 -9.57 146.43 -73.48
C ARG A 310 -9.25 146.71 -72.01
N GLU A 311 -8.38 145.93 -71.39
CA GLU A 311 -8.03 146.01 -69.96
C GLU A 311 -7.31 147.31 -69.62
N ALA A 312 -6.52 147.86 -70.56
CA ALA A 312 -5.96 149.22 -70.49
C ALA A 312 -7.01 150.35 -70.36
N ARG A 313 -8.31 150.03 -70.42
CA ARG A 313 -9.45 150.96 -70.22
C ARG A 313 -10.30 150.63 -68.98
N LEU A 314 -9.96 149.57 -68.24
CA LEU A 314 -10.74 149.02 -67.13
C LEU A 314 -9.91 148.88 -65.84
N THR A 315 -8.58 148.80 -65.92
CA THR A 315 -7.68 148.80 -64.75
C THR A 315 -7.82 150.06 -63.90
N GLU A 316 -8.08 151.23 -64.49
CA GLU A 316 -8.39 152.48 -63.75
C GLU A 316 -9.64 152.39 -62.86
N GLN A 317 -10.52 151.41 -63.06
CA GLN A 317 -11.82 151.34 -62.36
C GLN A 317 -11.93 150.20 -61.33
N TRP A 318 -11.07 149.18 -61.39
CA TRP A 318 -11.25 147.95 -60.58
C TRP A 318 -10.39 147.84 -59.32
N GLU A 319 -9.35 148.64 -59.12
CA GLU A 319 -8.54 148.59 -57.88
C GLU A 319 -9.29 149.02 -56.61
N LEU A 320 -10.42 149.72 -56.75
CA LEU A 320 -11.06 150.44 -55.64
C LEU A 320 -12.04 149.63 -54.77
N GLU A 321 -12.80 148.68 -55.35
CA GLU A 321 -13.94 148.08 -54.62
C GLU A 321 -13.70 146.72 -53.94
N ARG A 322 -12.86 145.84 -54.52
CA ARG A 322 -12.90 144.40 -54.14
C ARG A 322 -11.93 143.97 -53.04
N ALA A 323 -11.23 144.92 -52.42
CA ALA A 323 -10.49 144.65 -51.19
C ALA A 323 -11.44 144.47 -49.98
N ARG A 324 -11.09 143.52 -49.09
CA ARG A 324 -11.44 143.43 -47.65
C ARG A 324 -12.60 142.52 -47.19
N LEU A 325 -13.80 142.54 -47.77
CA LEU A 325 -14.99 142.26 -46.94
C LEU A 325 -15.52 140.81 -46.80
N GLN A 326 -15.27 139.88 -47.72
CA GLN A 326 -16.16 138.71 -47.83
C GLN A 326 -15.73 137.43 -47.07
N GLN A 327 -14.49 136.96 -47.20
CA GLN A 327 -14.19 135.53 -46.94
C GLN A 327 -13.60 135.18 -45.55
N CYS A 328 -13.36 136.15 -44.67
CA CYS A 328 -12.93 135.90 -43.27
C CYS A 328 -14.00 135.23 -42.38
N ARG A 329 -15.13 134.76 -42.95
CA ARG A 329 -16.30 134.23 -42.22
C ARG A 329 -16.48 132.71 -42.33
N GLU A 330 -15.88 132.05 -43.31
CA GLU A 330 -16.20 130.66 -43.64
C GLU A 330 -15.43 129.62 -42.79
N VAL A 331 -14.23 129.98 -42.31
CA VAL A 331 -13.29 129.05 -41.66
C VAL A 331 -13.75 128.59 -40.26
N ALA A 332 -14.56 129.38 -39.54
CA ALA A 332 -14.82 129.16 -38.11
C ALA A 332 -15.88 128.09 -37.78
N LEU A 333 -16.69 127.63 -38.75
CA LEU A 333 -17.85 126.77 -38.50
C LEU A 333 -17.59 125.27 -38.70
N LEU A 334 -16.52 124.88 -39.40
CA LEU A 334 -16.27 123.49 -39.78
C LEU A 334 -15.64 122.65 -38.65
N THR A 335 -14.96 123.29 -37.69
CA THR A 335 -14.11 122.60 -36.71
C THR A 335 -14.90 121.85 -35.62
N GLY A 336 -16.08 122.34 -35.23
CA GLY A 336 -16.82 121.80 -34.07
C GLY A 336 -17.50 120.44 -34.32
N LEU A 337 -18.06 120.24 -35.53
CA LEU A 337 -18.89 119.06 -35.84
C LEU A 337 -18.08 117.74 -36.00
N ALA A 338 -16.75 117.82 -36.01
CA ALA A 338 -15.88 116.66 -36.16
C ALA A 338 -15.64 115.90 -34.84
N GLU A 339 -15.56 116.60 -33.70
CA GLU A 339 -15.10 116.00 -32.44
C GLU A 339 -16.15 115.13 -31.74
N GLU A 340 -17.43 115.46 -31.87
CA GLU A 340 -18.52 114.71 -31.21
C GLU A 340 -18.80 113.35 -31.89
N ARG A 341 -18.60 113.26 -33.20
CA ARG A 341 -18.74 111.99 -33.95
C ARG A 341 -17.71 110.95 -33.49
N ARG A 342 -16.48 111.38 -33.21
CA ARG A 342 -15.38 110.49 -32.79
C ARG A 342 -15.69 109.78 -31.46
N LYS A 343 -16.22 110.51 -30.48
CA LYS A 343 -16.54 110.01 -29.13
C LYS A 343 -17.65 108.95 -29.14
N GLN A 344 -18.65 109.10 -30.01
CA GLN A 344 -19.72 108.12 -30.16
C GLN A 344 -19.21 106.80 -30.76
N GLN A 345 -18.30 106.87 -31.73
CA GLN A 345 -17.70 105.69 -32.36
C GLN A 345 -16.82 104.90 -31.38
N GLU A 346 -15.95 105.59 -30.62
CA GLU A 346 -15.12 105.01 -29.55
C GLU A 346 -15.96 104.25 -28.49
N GLU A 347 -17.17 104.73 -28.18
CA GLU A 347 -18.08 104.07 -27.24
C GLU A 347 -18.80 102.84 -27.82
N THR A 348 -19.15 102.86 -29.11
CA THR A 348 -19.72 101.66 -29.78
C THR A 348 -18.69 100.53 -29.91
N GLU A 349 -17.44 100.84 -30.23
CA GLU A 349 -16.37 99.85 -30.31
C GLU A 349 -16.06 99.19 -28.96
N ARG A 350 -16.18 99.94 -27.85
CA ARG A 350 -15.96 99.39 -26.51
C ARG A 350 -16.95 98.26 -26.19
N ARG A 351 -18.25 98.49 -26.46
CA ARG A 351 -19.30 97.49 -26.22
C ARG A 351 -19.11 96.25 -27.07
N LEU A 352 -18.83 96.41 -28.37
CA LEU A 352 -18.55 95.29 -29.27
C LEU A 352 -17.36 94.44 -28.80
N ARG A 353 -16.31 95.05 -28.23
CA ARG A 353 -15.17 94.34 -27.64
C ARG A 353 -15.55 93.61 -26.34
N GLU A 354 -16.36 94.22 -25.48
CA GLU A 354 -16.87 93.59 -24.26
C GLU A 354 -17.82 92.41 -24.56
N ASP A 355 -18.70 92.53 -25.55
CA ASP A 355 -19.61 91.47 -25.98
C ASP A 355 -18.84 90.31 -26.64
N TRP A 356 -17.88 90.61 -27.53
CA TRP A 356 -17.00 89.60 -28.10
C TRP A 356 -16.15 88.88 -27.04
N HIS A 357 -15.67 89.59 -26.01
CA HIS A 357 -14.97 88.95 -24.89
C HIS A 357 -15.91 88.09 -24.03
N ARG A 358 -17.18 88.45 -23.87
CA ARG A 358 -18.20 87.59 -23.22
C ARG A 358 -18.45 86.33 -24.03
N GLU A 359 -18.72 86.44 -25.34
CA GLU A 359 -18.93 85.27 -26.21
C GLU A 359 -17.70 84.36 -26.28
N ARG A 360 -16.48 84.91 -26.35
CA ARG A 360 -15.26 84.10 -26.38
C ARG A 360 -15.02 83.35 -25.08
N LEU A 361 -15.28 83.97 -23.92
CA LEU A 361 -15.16 83.32 -22.62
C LEU A 361 -16.23 82.26 -22.43
N GLN A 362 -17.48 82.52 -22.86
CA GLN A 362 -18.57 81.54 -22.81
C GLN A 362 -18.25 80.32 -23.68
N LEU A 363 -17.70 80.51 -24.88
CA LEU A 363 -17.24 79.41 -25.74
C LEU A 363 -16.06 78.64 -25.12
N GLU A 364 -15.11 79.34 -24.48
CA GLU A 364 -14.00 78.69 -23.75
C GLU A 364 -14.54 77.82 -22.59
N GLU A 365 -15.49 78.32 -21.80
CA GLU A 365 -16.19 77.56 -20.75
C GLU A 365 -17.00 76.38 -21.31
N ASP A 366 -17.76 76.58 -22.40
CA ASP A 366 -18.57 75.54 -23.05
C ASP A 366 -17.69 74.42 -23.65
N TYR A 367 -16.52 74.76 -24.23
CA TYR A 367 -15.55 73.77 -24.73
C TYR A 367 -14.84 73.03 -23.59
N GLU A 368 -14.47 73.70 -22.50
CA GLU A 368 -13.91 73.02 -21.32
C GLU A 368 -14.95 72.08 -20.68
N GLY A 369 -16.22 72.50 -20.58
CA GLY A 369 -17.33 71.65 -20.15
C GLY A 369 -17.49 70.42 -21.04
N MET A 370 -17.57 70.61 -22.37
CA MET A 370 -17.69 69.54 -23.37
C MET A 370 -16.49 68.58 -23.47
N LEU A 371 -15.35 68.93 -22.87
CA LEU A 371 -14.16 68.07 -22.72
C LEU A 371 -14.15 67.37 -21.37
N GLN A 372 -14.52 68.06 -20.28
CA GLN A 372 -14.66 67.48 -18.94
C GLN A 372 -15.79 66.43 -18.92
N GLU A 373 -16.94 66.73 -19.54
CA GLU A 373 -18.07 65.80 -19.64
C GLU A 373 -17.69 64.54 -20.42
N ARG A 374 -17.00 64.66 -21.57
CA ARG A 374 -16.49 63.49 -22.30
C ARG A 374 -15.44 62.67 -21.54
N LEU A 375 -14.54 63.33 -20.82
CA LEU A 375 -13.58 62.62 -19.96
C LEU A 375 -14.26 61.96 -18.76
N GLN A 376 -15.38 62.51 -18.28
CA GLN A 376 -16.21 61.91 -17.24
C GLN A 376 -17.01 60.72 -17.80
N GLU A 377 -17.59 60.84 -18.99
CA GLU A 377 -18.25 59.75 -19.72
C GLU A 377 -17.28 58.59 -20.00
N GLU A 378 -16.07 58.87 -20.52
CA GLU A 378 -15.04 57.83 -20.74
C GLU A 378 -14.61 57.14 -19.44
N ARG A 379 -14.47 57.90 -18.34
CA ARG A 379 -14.18 57.33 -17.00
C ARG A 379 -15.31 56.44 -16.51
N GLU A 380 -16.55 56.92 -16.58
CA GLU A 380 -17.72 56.13 -16.20
C GLU A 380 -17.94 54.92 -17.12
N GLU A 381 -17.64 55.02 -18.41
CA GLU A 381 -17.65 53.91 -19.35
C GLU A 381 -16.59 52.87 -19.00
N VAL A 382 -15.35 53.28 -18.72
CA VAL A 382 -14.26 52.39 -18.28
C VAL A 382 -14.61 51.75 -16.94
N GLU A 383 -15.17 52.49 -15.98
CA GLU A 383 -15.61 51.95 -14.69
C GLU A 383 -16.80 50.98 -14.84
N LYS A 384 -17.78 51.28 -15.70
CA LYS A 384 -18.89 50.36 -16.04
C LYS A 384 -18.41 49.13 -16.81
N ARG A 385 -17.39 49.25 -17.67
CA ARG A 385 -16.76 48.13 -18.40
C ARG A 385 -15.94 47.25 -17.45
N LEU A 386 -15.16 47.83 -16.54
CA LEU A 386 -14.44 47.11 -15.48
C LEU A 386 -15.42 46.45 -14.50
N GLY A 387 -16.48 47.13 -14.09
CA GLY A 387 -17.55 46.58 -13.24
C GLY A 387 -18.23 45.37 -13.89
N LYS A 388 -18.56 45.45 -15.19
CA LYS A 388 -19.07 44.32 -15.98
C LYS A 388 -18.06 43.17 -16.05
N MET A 389 -16.80 43.43 -16.42
CA MET A 389 -15.73 42.43 -16.44
C MET A 389 -15.57 41.73 -15.08
N MET A 390 -15.57 42.48 -13.98
CA MET A 390 -15.42 41.92 -12.63
C MET A 390 -16.65 41.12 -12.17
N GLU A 391 -17.87 41.49 -12.56
CA GLU A 391 -19.06 40.69 -12.25
C GLU A 391 -19.20 39.48 -13.18
N GLU A 392 -18.79 39.59 -14.44
CA GLU A 392 -18.63 38.44 -15.36
C GLU A 392 -17.57 37.46 -14.85
N GLU A 393 -16.42 37.92 -14.35
CA GLU A 393 -15.43 37.03 -13.72
C GLU A 393 -15.97 36.41 -12.43
N LYS A 394 -16.71 37.17 -11.60
CA LYS A 394 -17.41 36.60 -10.43
C LYS A 394 -18.43 35.54 -10.84
N GLU A 395 -19.24 35.77 -11.87
CA GLU A 395 -20.20 34.76 -12.36
C GLU A 395 -19.49 33.57 -13.01
N ARG A 396 -18.44 33.76 -13.82
CA ARG A 396 -17.60 32.66 -14.32
C ARG A 396 -16.97 31.85 -13.18
N LEU A 397 -16.52 32.50 -12.10
CA LEU A 397 -15.97 31.82 -10.93
C LEU A 397 -17.05 31.08 -10.13
N LYS A 398 -18.26 31.65 -10.00
CA LYS A 398 -19.45 30.98 -9.44
C LYS A 398 -19.87 29.79 -10.31
N GLU A 399 -19.81 29.91 -11.63
CA GLU A 399 -20.10 28.86 -12.63
C GLU A 399 -19.10 27.69 -12.48
N VAL A 400 -17.80 27.98 -12.50
CA VAL A 400 -16.72 27.01 -12.31
C VAL A 400 -16.79 26.36 -10.93
N HIS A 401 -17.09 27.11 -9.87
CA HIS A 401 -17.28 26.54 -8.54
C HIS A 401 -18.53 25.64 -8.48
N ARG A 402 -19.63 26.03 -9.11
CA ARG A 402 -20.86 25.22 -9.21
C ARG A 402 -20.62 23.93 -9.97
N HIS A 403 -19.89 23.98 -11.09
CA HIS A 403 -19.49 22.80 -11.84
C HIS A 403 -18.53 21.91 -11.05
N ALA A 404 -17.52 22.46 -10.36
CA ALA A 404 -16.64 21.67 -9.50
C ALA A 404 -17.40 20.98 -8.35
N VAL A 405 -18.40 21.64 -7.76
CA VAL A 405 -19.29 21.04 -6.75
C VAL A 405 -20.22 19.98 -7.36
N GLN A 406 -20.73 20.20 -8.58
CA GLN A 406 -21.52 19.21 -9.33
C GLN A 406 -20.67 17.97 -9.66
N ASP A 407 -19.46 18.14 -10.18
CA ASP A 407 -18.52 17.05 -10.51
C ASP A 407 -18.12 16.24 -9.27
N LEU A 408 -17.85 16.90 -8.14
CA LEU A 408 -17.57 16.22 -6.87
C LEU A 408 -18.81 15.49 -6.35
N SER A 409 -20.01 16.10 -6.45
CA SER A 409 -21.25 15.43 -6.07
C SER A 409 -21.55 14.22 -6.97
N ALA A 410 -21.28 14.33 -8.28
CA ALA A 410 -21.46 13.27 -9.27
C ALA A 410 -20.53 12.09 -8.99
N LYS A 411 -19.23 12.35 -8.78
CA LYS A 411 -18.25 11.35 -8.35
C LYS A 411 -18.66 10.68 -7.03
N HIS A 412 -19.10 11.46 -6.04
CA HIS A 412 -19.60 10.88 -4.79
C HIS A 412 -20.90 10.06 -4.98
N SER A 413 -21.76 10.32 -5.98
CA SER A 413 -22.86 9.40 -6.33
C SER A 413 -22.35 8.15 -7.05
N GLU A 414 -21.47 8.28 -8.04
CA GLU A 414 -20.85 7.16 -8.76
C GLU A 414 -20.12 6.20 -7.81
N GLU A 415 -19.35 6.72 -6.85
CA GLU A 415 -18.69 5.93 -5.80
C GLU A 415 -19.70 5.22 -4.89
N ARG A 416 -20.81 5.89 -4.51
CA ARG A 416 -21.88 5.26 -3.71
C ARG A 416 -22.63 4.19 -4.50
N GLU A 417 -22.86 4.38 -5.80
CA GLU A 417 -23.47 3.39 -6.69
C GLU A 417 -22.54 2.20 -6.94
N GLN A 418 -21.24 2.44 -7.14
CA GLN A 418 -20.22 1.38 -7.23
C GLN A 418 -20.14 0.56 -5.93
N LEU A 419 -20.14 1.22 -4.77
CA LEU A 419 -20.19 0.55 -3.47
C LEU A 419 -21.50 -0.22 -3.26
N SER A 420 -22.65 0.29 -3.69
CA SER A 420 -23.91 -0.47 -3.66
C SER A 420 -23.84 -1.69 -4.58
N CYS A 421 -23.36 -1.53 -5.81
CA CYS A 421 -23.19 -2.64 -6.76
C CYS A 421 -22.25 -3.73 -6.23
N LEU A 422 -21.21 -3.36 -5.47
CA LEU A 422 -20.33 -4.32 -4.79
C LEU A 422 -21.03 -4.99 -3.59
N LEU A 423 -21.82 -4.26 -2.80
CA LEU A 423 -22.62 -4.83 -1.71
C LEU A 423 -23.71 -5.77 -2.22
N ASP A 424 -24.36 -5.45 -3.33
CA ASP A 424 -25.40 -6.26 -3.96
C ASP A 424 -24.81 -7.52 -4.63
N LYS A 425 -23.66 -7.41 -5.31
CA LYS A 425 -22.89 -8.59 -5.74
C LYS A 425 -22.50 -9.48 -4.57
N LEU A 426 -22.06 -8.92 -3.43
CA LEU A 426 -21.74 -9.71 -2.23
C LEU A 426 -22.99 -10.36 -1.61
N ARG A 427 -24.17 -9.72 -1.67
CA ARG A 427 -25.45 -10.31 -1.26
C ARG A 427 -25.85 -11.47 -2.17
N GLU A 428 -25.70 -11.31 -3.49
CA GLU A 428 -25.93 -12.37 -4.48
C GLU A 428 -24.97 -13.55 -4.24
N ASP A 429 -23.68 -13.30 -4.07
CA ASP A 429 -22.65 -14.29 -3.73
C ASP A 429 -23.01 -15.08 -2.45
N ILE A 430 -23.50 -14.40 -1.41
CA ILE A 430 -23.91 -15.02 -0.14
C ILE A 430 -25.19 -15.84 -0.32
N ALA A 431 -26.17 -15.34 -1.09
CA ALA A 431 -27.40 -16.06 -1.40
C ALA A 431 -27.13 -17.31 -2.25
N GLU A 432 -26.27 -17.21 -3.26
CA GLU A 432 -25.92 -18.30 -4.16
C GLU A 432 -25.09 -19.38 -3.46
N LYS A 433 -24.14 -18.99 -2.59
CA LYS A 433 -23.43 -19.91 -1.68
C LYS A 433 -24.39 -20.57 -0.68
N SER A 434 -25.41 -19.85 -0.19
CA SER A 434 -26.44 -20.42 0.69
C SER A 434 -27.34 -21.43 -0.03
N LEU A 435 -27.72 -21.16 -1.29
CA LEU A 435 -28.46 -22.11 -2.14
C LEU A 435 -27.62 -23.35 -2.47
N LYS A 436 -26.32 -23.20 -2.75
CA LYS A 436 -25.39 -24.32 -2.94
C LYS A 436 -25.26 -25.16 -1.66
N LEU A 437 -25.17 -24.53 -0.48
CA LEU A 437 -25.20 -25.23 0.81
C LEU A 437 -26.54 -25.92 1.09
N GLU A 438 -27.68 -25.35 0.68
CA GLU A 438 -28.97 -26.04 0.72
C GLU A 438 -29.01 -27.27 -0.21
N HIS A 439 -28.43 -27.16 -1.41
CA HIS A 439 -28.34 -28.29 -2.35
C HIS A 439 -27.54 -29.43 -1.73
N PHE A 440 -26.32 -29.16 -1.25
CA PHE A 440 -25.50 -30.16 -0.56
C PHE A 440 -26.17 -30.74 0.69
N ARG A 441 -26.98 -29.96 1.44
CA ARG A 441 -27.80 -30.48 2.55
C ARG A 441 -28.90 -31.44 2.05
N LYS A 442 -29.62 -31.09 0.98
CA LYS A 442 -30.68 -31.92 0.36
C LYS A 442 -30.08 -33.21 -0.22
N GLU A 443 -28.93 -33.13 -0.87
CA GLU A 443 -28.16 -34.29 -1.35
C GLU A 443 -27.66 -35.17 -0.21
N LYS A 444 -27.07 -34.59 0.84
CA LYS A 444 -26.64 -35.34 2.04
C LYS A 444 -27.79 -36.10 2.68
N ILE A 445 -28.97 -35.47 2.81
CA ILE A 445 -30.18 -36.14 3.33
C ILE A 445 -30.65 -37.25 2.37
N SER A 446 -30.58 -37.03 1.06
CA SER A 446 -30.93 -38.05 0.04
C SER A 446 -29.96 -39.25 0.09
N ALA A 447 -28.65 -38.99 0.16
CA ALA A 447 -27.61 -40.00 0.30
C ALA A 447 -27.72 -40.77 1.62
N GLN A 448 -28.01 -40.08 2.74
CA GLN A 448 -28.27 -40.73 4.03
C GLN A 448 -29.52 -41.61 3.97
N ARG A 449 -30.63 -41.15 3.39
CA ARG A 449 -31.85 -41.95 3.21
C ARG A 449 -31.59 -43.19 2.34
N LYS A 450 -30.77 -43.06 1.28
CA LYS A 450 -30.32 -44.20 0.46
C LYS A 450 -29.46 -45.16 1.28
N ALA A 451 -28.50 -44.67 2.06
CA ALA A 451 -27.65 -45.49 2.93
C ALA A 451 -28.46 -46.22 4.03
N GLU A 452 -29.46 -45.56 4.63
CA GLU A 452 -30.40 -46.18 5.56
C GLU A 452 -31.28 -47.24 4.89
N SER A 453 -31.74 -47.00 3.65
CA SER A 453 -32.47 -47.98 2.84
C SER A 453 -31.60 -49.20 2.54
N PHE A 454 -30.36 -49.00 2.07
CA PHE A 454 -29.39 -50.08 1.88
C PHE A 454 -29.06 -50.81 3.19
N LYS A 455 -28.94 -50.12 4.32
CA LYS A 455 -28.76 -50.75 5.63
C LYS A 455 -29.96 -51.65 6.00
N ARG A 456 -31.20 -51.20 5.74
CA ARG A 456 -32.42 -52.01 5.94
C ARG A 456 -32.46 -53.20 4.97
N GLN A 457 -32.10 -53.02 3.71
CA GLN A 457 -31.99 -54.10 2.72
C GLN A 457 -30.92 -55.12 3.10
N ILE A 458 -29.75 -54.69 3.57
CA ILE A 458 -28.69 -55.58 4.07
C ILE A 458 -29.14 -56.34 5.32
N SER A 459 -29.86 -55.70 6.25
CA SER A 459 -30.47 -56.38 7.39
C SER A 459 -31.54 -57.41 6.96
N ALA A 460 -32.39 -57.07 5.99
CA ALA A 460 -33.41 -57.97 5.46
C ALA A 460 -32.79 -59.15 4.68
N LEU A 461 -31.73 -58.91 3.90
CA LEU A 461 -30.97 -59.95 3.19
C LEU A 461 -30.17 -60.82 4.16
N ARG A 462 -29.65 -60.28 5.26
CA ARG A 462 -29.05 -61.10 6.34
C ARG A 462 -30.09 -61.96 7.04
N LEU A 463 -31.26 -61.41 7.37
CA LEU A 463 -32.36 -62.18 7.96
C LEU A 463 -32.87 -63.26 7.00
N ARG A 464 -33.05 -62.94 5.70
CA ARG A 464 -33.49 -63.93 4.71
C ARG A 464 -32.40 -64.95 4.39
N ARG A 465 -31.12 -64.57 4.41
CA ARG A 465 -30.00 -65.50 4.35
C ARG A 465 -30.02 -66.46 5.55
N GLN A 466 -30.19 -65.95 6.76
CA GLN A 466 -30.27 -66.78 7.96
C GLN A 466 -31.47 -67.72 7.91
N GLN A 467 -32.66 -67.22 7.52
CA GLN A 467 -33.82 -68.08 7.24
C GLN A 467 -33.53 -69.12 6.15
N LEU A 468 -32.77 -68.80 5.11
CA LEU A 468 -32.35 -69.76 4.08
C LEU A 468 -31.25 -70.72 4.57
N GLU A 469 -30.47 -70.37 5.58
CA GLU A 469 -29.51 -71.25 6.25
C GLU A 469 -30.23 -72.19 7.23
N ASP A 470 -31.25 -71.71 7.94
CA ASP A 470 -32.16 -72.51 8.78
C ASP A 470 -33.05 -73.44 7.91
N GLU A 471 -33.64 -72.92 6.83
CA GLU A 471 -34.39 -73.70 5.83
C GLU A 471 -33.48 -74.71 5.13
N ASN A 472 -32.22 -74.38 4.82
CA ASN A 472 -31.25 -75.36 4.30
C ASN A 472 -30.79 -76.36 5.37
N GLY A 473 -30.77 -76.01 6.66
CA GLY A 473 -30.56 -76.96 7.75
C GLY A 473 -31.65 -78.03 7.77
N LEU A 474 -32.91 -77.57 7.79
CA LEU A 474 -34.11 -78.43 7.75
C LEU A 474 -34.26 -79.20 6.42
N LEU A 475 -33.83 -78.61 5.29
CA LEU A 475 -33.80 -79.28 3.99
C LEU A 475 -32.59 -80.21 3.83
N SER A 476 -31.49 -80.00 4.56
CA SER A 476 -30.36 -80.93 4.61
C SER A 476 -30.70 -82.14 5.49
N GLU A 477 -31.34 -81.92 6.63
CA GLU A 477 -31.93 -82.98 7.46
C GLU A 477 -32.98 -83.78 6.68
N LYS A 478 -33.91 -83.09 5.98
CA LYS A 478 -34.84 -83.75 5.05
C LYS A 478 -34.17 -84.35 3.82
N ASN A 479 -33.02 -83.87 3.36
CA ASN A 479 -32.29 -84.50 2.25
C ASN A 479 -31.42 -85.67 2.70
N ALA A 480 -31.05 -85.78 3.98
CA ALA A 480 -30.55 -87.03 4.54
C ALA A 480 -31.68 -88.07 4.60
N GLN A 481 -32.87 -87.67 5.07
CA GLN A 481 -34.06 -88.53 5.05
C GLN A 481 -34.52 -88.88 3.63
N ASN A 482 -34.49 -87.94 2.69
CA ASN A 482 -34.87 -88.16 1.30
C ASN A 482 -33.77 -88.86 0.49
N ALA A 483 -32.48 -88.75 0.81
CA ALA A 483 -31.44 -89.57 0.17
C ALA A 483 -31.73 -91.06 0.42
N ALA A 484 -32.03 -91.41 1.68
CA ALA A 484 -32.50 -92.74 2.07
C ALA A 484 -33.87 -93.15 1.46
N GLY A 485 -34.60 -92.22 0.83
CA GLY A 485 -35.85 -92.50 0.10
C GLY A 485 -35.73 -92.47 -1.43
N VAL A 486 -34.79 -91.68 -1.98
CA VAL A 486 -34.61 -91.43 -3.42
C VAL A 486 -33.68 -92.46 -4.06
N GLU A 487 -32.80 -93.11 -3.29
CA GLU A 487 -32.23 -94.42 -3.67
C GLU A 487 -33.34 -95.45 -4.01
N GLY A 488 -34.55 -95.30 -3.45
CA GLY A 488 -35.69 -96.16 -3.74
C GLY A 488 -36.52 -95.82 -4.99
N LEU A 489 -36.44 -94.59 -5.53
CA LEU A 489 -37.42 -94.09 -6.53
C LEU A 489 -36.82 -93.25 -7.69
N SER A 490 -35.58 -93.50 -8.09
CA SER A 490 -34.93 -92.80 -9.20
C SER A 490 -35.07 -93.49 -10.57
N GLN A 491 -36.28 -93.47 -11.19
CA GLN A 491 -36.50 -93.87 -12.61
C GLN A 491 -37.66 -93.07 -13.29
N GLN A 492 -37.50 -92.78 -14.60
CA GLN A 492 -38.52 -92.34 -15.61
C GLN A 492 -38.90 -90.80 -15.75
N PRO A 493 -39.36 -90.27 -16.95
CA PRO A 493 -38.93 -88.97 -17.59
C PRO A 493 -40.01 -87.94 -18.16
N GLY A 494 -39.74 -87.01 -19.16
CA GLY A 494 -40.68 -85.99 -19.84
C GLY A 494 -40.22 -85.19 -21.19
N GLU A 495 -41.01 -84.27 -21.92
CA GLU A 495 -40.76 -83.48 -23.29
C GLU A 495 -41.81 -82.28 -23.92
N LEU A 496 -41.59 -81.25 -24.96
CA LEU A 496 -42.43 -80.24 -26.03
C LEU A 496 -42.37 -78.51 -26.26
N LEU A 497 -42.85 -77.43 -27.17
CA LEU A 497 -43.36 -76.79 -28.62
C LEU A 497 -43.60 -75.10 -29.00
N ARG A 498 -43.92 -74.36 -30.26
CA ARG A 498 -44.00 -72.74 -30.74
C ARG A 498 -44.67 -71.96 -32.17
N GLN A 499 -44.94 -70.53 -32.50
CA GLN A 499 -45.32 -69.62 -33.86
C GLN A 499 -45.76 -67.93 -33.93
N SER A 500 -46.15 -66.83 -34.87
CA SER A 500 -46.38 -66.13 -36.37
C SER A 500 -46.84 -64.48 -36.74
N GLU A 501 -47.03 -63.72 -38.00
CA GLU A 501 -47.26 -62.11 -38.43
C GLU A 501 -47.75 -61.30 -39.92
N ARG A 502 -48.14 -59.89 -40.20
CA ARG A 502 -47.97 -58.71 -41.42
C ARG A 502 -49.02 -57.66 -42.38
N GLN A 503 -48.70 -56.38 -43.05
CA GLN A 503 -49.10 -55.37 -44.36
C GLN A 503 -50.14 -54.00 -44.63
N GLU A 504 -50.44 -52.91 -45.60
CA GLU A 504 -50.06 -51.85 -46.86
C GLU A 504 -51.04 -50.54 -47.55
N ALA A 505 -50.77 -49.45 -48.52
CA ALA A 505 -51.66 -48.21 -49.25
C ALA A 505 -51.28 -46.97 -50.46
N VAL A 506 -52.12 -46.00 -51.22
CA VAL A 506 -51.88 -44.73 -52.32
C VAL A 506 -53.05 -43.63 -53.02
N ARG A 507 -53.25 -42.50 -54.00
CA ARG A 507 -52.76 -41.23 -55.00
C ARG A 507 -53.75 -40.11 -55.96
N ASP A 508 -53.42 -38.90 -56.75
CA ASP A 508 -54.15 -37.99 -57.98
C ASP A 508 -53.97 -36.33 -58.57
N GLN A 509 -54.49 -35.63 -59.79
CA GLN A 509 -54.32 -34.09 -60.47
C GLN A 509 -55.03 -33.31 -61.91
N GLN A 510 -55.06 -31.89 -62.37
CA GLN A 510 -55.09 -31.00 -63.82
C GLN A 510 -55.53 -29.35 -64.34
N ARG A 511 -55.84 -28.72 -65.66
CA ARG A 511 -55.73 -27.19 -66.38
C ARG A 511 -56.69 -26.24 -67.54
N THR A 512 -56.32 -25.15 -68.49
CA THR A 512 -57.05 -23.79 -69.20
C THR A 512 -56.70 -22.84 -70.66
N VAL A 513 -57.42 -21.73 -71.36
CA VAL A 513 -57.17 -20.71 -72.71
C VAL A 513 -58.02 -19.27 -73.32
N PRO A 514 -57.71 -18.30 -74.41
CA PRO A 514 -58.25 -16.82 -75.02
C PRO A 514 -58.31 -16.08 -76.63
N GLU A 515 -58.56 -14.67 -77.08
CA GLU A 515 -58.31 -13.65 -78.43
C GLU A 515 -59.31 -12.38 -79.15
N ASP A 516 -59.40 -11.30 -80.20
CA ASP A 516 -58.92 -10.36 -81.55
C ASP A 516 -59.63 -8.82 -82.07
N ASP A 517 -59.73 -7.75 -83.14
CA ASP A 517 -59.40 -6.99 -84.63
C ASP A 517 -59.87 -5.36 -85.21
N ARG A 518 -59.49 -4.59 -86.43
CA ARG A 518 -60.08 -3.46 -87.56
C ARG A 518 -59.86 -1.80 -88.12
N THR A 519 -60.06 -1.14 -89.44
CA THR A 519 -59.96 0.43 -90.06
C THR A 519 -60.47 1.12 -91.53
N LYS A 520 -60.47 2.53 -91.85
CA LYS A 520 -60.33 3.29 -93.24
C LYS A 520 -60.16 4.88 -93.49
N MET A 521 -60.34 5.89 -92.61
CA MET A 521 -60.38 7.36 -92.96
C MET A 521 -59.00 8.07 -93.13
N ALA A 522 -58.03 7.47 -93.83
CA ALA A 522 -56.60 7.68 -93.55
C ALA A 522 -55.71 7.86 -94.81
N VAL A 523 -55.82 9.00 -95.50
CA VAL A 523 -54.86 9.41 -96.57
C VAL A 523 -54.66 10.94 -96.61
N CYS A 524 -55.74 11.72 -96.78
CA CYS A 524 -55.64 13.19 -96.81
C CYS A 524 -55.56 13.80 -95.42
N VAL A 525 -56.14 13.12 -94.41
CA VAL A 525 -55.77 13.35 -93.01
C VAL A 525 -54.28 13.06 -92.87
N SER A 526 -53.80 11.93 -93.41
CA SER A 526 -52.45 11.40 -93.22
C SER A 526 -51.27 12.19 -93.82
N ALA A 527 -51.51 13.25 -94.60
CA ALA A 527 -50.47 14.22 -94.95
C ALA A 527 -50.33 15.32 -93.89
N LEU A 528 -51.44 15.80 -93.35
CA LEU A 528 -51.45 16.74 -92.21
C LEU A 528 -51.19 16.02 -90.89
N GLU A 529 -51.59 14.75 -90.73
CA GLU A 529 -51.10 13.87 -89.67
C GLU A 529 -49.60 13.63 -89.84
N ALA A 530 -49.02 13.55 -91.06
CA ALA A 530 -47.57 13.38 -91.17
C ALA A 530 -46.78 14.60 -90.71
N GLU A 531 -47.19 15.84 -91.04
CA GLU A 531 -46.52 17.03 -90.48
C GLU A 531 -46.86 17.25 -89.00
N LEU A 532 -48.10 16.98 -88.59
CA LEU A 532 -48.49 17.03 -87.17
C LEU A 532 -47.80 15.95 -86.35
N THR A 533 -47.58 14.74 -86.88
CA THR A 533 -46.82 13.69 -86.19
C THR A 533 -45.34 13.98 -86.24
N ASN A 534 -44.73 14.49 -87.32
CA ASN A 534 -43.33 14.95 -87.25
C ASN A 534 -43.13 16.05 -86.19
N ALA A 535 -44.09 16.98 -86.06
CA ALA A 535 -44.07 17.99 -84.99
C ALA A 535 -44.35 17.39 -83.60
N VAL A 536 -45.32 16.48 -83.47
CA VAL A 536 -45.67 15.81 -82.21
C VAL A 536 -44.58 14.84 -81.77
N GLU A 537 -44.03 14.02 -82.65
CA GLU A 537 -42.82 13.20 -82.47
C GLU A 537 -41.63 14.08 -82.06
N GLY A 538 -41.45 15.25 -82.69
CA GLY A 538 -40.49 16.26 -82.23
C GLY A 538 -40.74 16.69 -80.77
N THR A 539 -41.98 16.97 -80.38
CA THR A 539 -42.32 17.27 -78.98
C THR A 539 -42.23 16.06 -78.05
N VAL A 540 -42.52 14.84 -78.53
CA VAL A 540 -42.48 13.59 -77.76
C VAL A 540 -41.02 13.20 -77.50
N LEU A 541 -40.14 13.30 -78.48
CA LEU A 541 -38.69 13.12 -78.29
C LEU A 541 -38.10 14.17 -77.33
N LEU A 542 -38.65 15.40 -77.32
CA LEU A 542 -38.29 16.42 -76.34
C LEU A 542 -38.87 16.15 -74.94
N GLU A 543 -40.10 15.63 -74.82
CA GLU A 543 -40.68 15.19 -73.54
C GLU A 543 -40.01 13.90 -73.01
N GLU A 544 -39.61 12.97 -73.88
CA GLU A 544 -38.80 11.80 -73.54
C GLU A 544 -37.40 12.24 -73.07
N GLY A 545 -36.78 13.20 -73.75
CA GLY A 545 -35.53 13.83 -73.32
C GLY A 545 -35.66 14.51 -71.95
N LYS A 546 -36.74 15.27 -71.72
CA LYS A 546 -37.07 15.82 -70.39
C LYS A 546 -37.30 14.73 -69.36
N ALA A 547 -38.04 13.67 -69.69
CA ALA A 547 -38.33 12.56 -68.78
C ALA A 547 -37.06 11.80 -68.40
N GLN A 548 -36.14 11.57 -69.35
CA GLN A 548 -34.82 10.98 -69.09
C GLN A 548 -33.97 11.90 -68.19
N LEU A 549 -33.97 13.22 -68.42
CA LEU A 549 -33.30 14.19 -67.55
C LEU A 549 -33.92 14.25 -66.14
N VAL A 550 -35.24 14.16 -66.01
CA VAL A 550 -35.95 14.10 -64.73
C VAL A 550 -35.64 12.79 -63.98
N LEU A 551 -35.57 11.65 -64.69
CA LEU A 551 -35.14 10.37 -64.12
C LEU A 551 -33.68 10.42 -63.66
N GLN A 552 -32.79 11.06 -64.43
CA GLN A 552 -31.39 11.27 -64.02
C GLN A 552 -31.28 12.22 -62.81
N LEU A 553 -32.02 13.33 -62.77
CA LEU A 553 -32.07 14.26 -61.64
C LEU A 553 -32.60 13.58 -60.37
N ASN A 554 -33.64 12.75 -60.48
CA ASN A 554 -34.15 11.99 -59.35
C ASN A 554 -33.16 10.89 -58.92
N ALA A 555 -32.52 10.18 -59.85
CA ALA A 555 -31.46 9.22 -59.54
C ALA A 555 -30.18 9.85 -58.94
N LEU A 556 -29.95 11.15 -59.17
CA LEU A 556 -28.90 11.94 -58.50
C LEU A 556 -29.34 12.40 -57.10
N ARG A 557 -30.61 12.81 -56.92
CA ARG A 557 -31.17 13.12 -55.60
C ARG A 557 -31.22 11.90 -54.70
N ASP A 558 -31.70 10.76 -55.19
CA ASP A 558 -31.64 9.46 -54.54
C ASP A 558 -30.22 9.06 -54.07
N LYS A 559 -29.17 9.54 -54.74
CA LYS A 559 -27.77 9.34 -54.34
C LYS A 559 -27.33 10.37 -53.30
N MET A 560 -27.73 11.63 -53.45
CA MET A 560 -27.47 12.70 -52.48
C MET A 560 -28.12 12.40 -51.12
N ASP A 561 -29.37 11.93 -51.11
CA ASP A 561 -30.09 11.53 -49.89
C ASP A 561 -29.41 10.33 -49.21
N LYS A 562 -28.87 9.38 -50.01
CA LYS A 562 -28.07 8.25 -49.50
C LYS A 562 -26.70 8.70 -48.97
N VAL A 563 -26.05 9.69 -49.58
CA VAL A 563 -24.81 10.29 -49.07
C VAL A 563 -25.08 10.99 -47.74
N GLY A 564 -26.13 11.81 -47.63
CA GLY A 564 -26.52 12.45 -46.37
C GLY A 564 -26.85 11.44 -45.26
N ALA A 565 -27.48 10.31 -45.60
CA ALA A 565 -27.70 9.21 -44.64
C ALA A 565 -26.38 8.57 -44.17
N VAL A 566 -25.40 8.40 -45.06
CA VAL A 566 -24.06 7.90 -44.71
C VAL A 566 -23.27 8.94 -43.89
N GLU A 567 -23.38 10.23 -44.20
CA GLU A 567 -22.76 11.31 -43.41
C GLU A 567 -23.34 11.38 -41.98
N CYS A 568 -24.64 11.15 -41.82
CA CYS A 568 -25.27 11.00 -40.51
C CYS A 568 -24.74 9.76 -39.76
N GLN A 569 -24.62 8.61 -40.44
CA GLN A 569 -24.07 7.39 -39.84
C GLN A 569 -22.59 7.55 -39.42
N LEU A 570 -21.77 8.15 -40.28
CA LEU A 570 -20.38 8.50 -39.97
C LEU A 570 -20.29 9.47 -38.78
N SER A 571 -21.21 10.43 -38.68
CA SER A 571 -21.27 11.37 -37.55
C SER A 571 -21.60 10.67 -36.23
N VAL A 572 -22.47 9.66 -36.24
CA VAL A 572 -22.77 8.81 -35.06
C VAL A 572 -21.57 7.95 -34.70
N LEU A 573 -21.01 7.20 -35.66
CA LEU A 573 -19.83 6.35 -35.44
C LEU A 573 -18.61 7.14 -34.92
N LEU A 574 -18.45 8.40 -35.36
CA LEU A 574 -17.38 9.28 -34.91
C LEU A 574 -17.64 9.87 -33.50
N GLN A 575 -18.90 9.97 -33.06
CA GLN A 575 -19.22 10.22 -31.64
C GLN A 575 -19.00 8.97 -30.78
N GLU A 576 -19.39 7.79 -31.26
CA GLU A 576 -19.18 6.50 -30.58
C GLU A 576 -17.68 6.22 -30.39
N HIS A 577 -16.85 6.44 -31.42
CA HIS A 577 -15.39 6.35 -31.29
C HIS A 577 -14.85 7.29 -30.21
N LYS A 578 -15.28 8.55 -30.20
CA LYS A 578 -14.90 9.54 -29.16
C LYS A 578 -15.40 9.18 -27.75
N ALA A 579 -16.48 8.41 -27.62
CA ALA A 579 -16.95 7.87 -26.34
C ALA A 579 -16.10 6.67 -25.90
N LEU A 580 -15.78 5.76 -26.82
CA LEU A 580 -14.89 4.61 -26.59
C LEU A 580 -13.45 5.05 -26.27
N ASP A 581 -12.92 6.10 -26.92
CA ASP A 581 -11.62 6.69 -26.57
C ASP A 581 -11.62 7.20 -25.12
N LYS A 582 -12.67 7.92 -24.71
CA LYS A 582 -12.82 8.42 -23.33
C LYS A 582 -12.92 7.29 -22.31
N GLN A 583 -13.70 6.24 -22.60
CA GLN A 583 -13.77 5.05 -21.75
C GLN A 583 -12.43 4.32 -21.67
N THR A 584 -11.75 4.16 -22.81
CA THR A 584 -10.41 3.52 -22.86
C THR A 584 -9.38 4.33 -22.08
N GLN A 585 -9.41 5.66 -22.16
CA GLN A 585 -8.52 6.51 -21.37
C GLN A 585 -8.87 6.48 -19.87
N GLY A 586 -10.15 6.40 -19.52
CA GLY A 586 -10.60 6.14 -18.15
C GLY A 586 -10.06 4.81 -17.60
N LEU A 587 -10.13 3.74 -18.39
CA LEU A 587 -9.57 2.42 -18.03
C LEU A 587 -8.05 2.42 -17.92
N ARG A 588 -7.33 3.13 -18.80
CA ARG A 588 -5.87 3.34 -18.67
C ARG A 588 -5.51 4.08 -17.38
N ASN A 589 -6.24 5.13 -17.04
CA ASN A 589 -6.03 5.88 -15.80
C ASN A 589 -6.31 5.00 -14.56
N GLN A 590 -7.39 4.20 -14.59
CA GLN A 590 -7.68 3.24 -13.52
C GLN A 590 -6.58 2.18 -13.39
N LEU A 591 -6.09 1.63 -14.50
CA LEU A 591 -4.97 0.68 -14.52
C LEU A 591 -3.70 1.29 -13.91
N ALA A 592 -3.35 2.52 -14.29
CA ALA A 592 -2.20 3.24 -13.72
C ALA A 592 -2.34 3.42 -12.20
N THR A 593 -3.49 3.89 -11.71
CA THR A 593 -3.72 4.01 -10.24
C THR A 593 -3.74 2.65 -9.53
N SER A 594 -4.06 1.56 -10.22
CA SER A 594 -3.95 0.20 -9.69
C SER A 594 -2.49 -0.26 -9.63
N GLN A 595 -1.66 0.08 -10.63
CA GLN A 595 -0.23 -0.23 -10.69
C GLN A 595 0.56 0.54 -9.61
N GLU A 596 0.23 1.81 -9.38
CA GLU A 596 0.75 2.60 -8.25
C GLU A 596 0.40 1.95 -6.90
N ARG A 597 -0.85 1.51 -6.73
CA ARG A 597 -1.30 0.81 -5.51
C ARG A 597 -0.58 -0.51 -5.30
N THR A 598 -0.33 -1.31 -6.34
CA THR A 598 0.46 -2.54 -6.22
C THR A 598 1.92 -2.25 -5.88
N HIS A 599 2.54 -1.23 -6.49
CA HIS A 599 3.91 -0.82 -6.16
C HIS A 599 4.06 -0.43 -4.68
N VAL A 600 3.14 0.39 -4.15
CA VAL A 600 3.13 0.79 -2.73
C VAL A 600 2.91 -0.41 -1.79
N LEU A 601 2.11 -1.40 -2.21
CA LEU A 601 1.93 -2.65 -1.46
C LEU A 601 3.18 -3.56 -1.51
N GLU A 602 3.90 -3.58 -2.64
CA GLU A 602 5.16 -4.29 -2.79
C GLU A 602 6.28 -3.68 -1.95
N GLU A 603 6.45 -2.35 -1.96
CA GLU A 603 7.35 -1.63 -1.06
C GLU A 603 7.03 -1.90 0.42
N SER A 604 5.73 -1.88 0.77
CA SER A 604 5.26 -2.22 2.11
C SER A 604 5.58 -3.67 2.49
N LEU A 605 5.41 -4.62 1.57
CA LEU A 605 5.74 -6.03 1.77
C LEU A 605 7.25 -6.27 1.89
N GLN A 606 8.08 -5.56 1.12
CA GLN A 606 9.54 -5.57 1.26
C GLN A 606 9.95 -5.04 2.64
N SER A 607 9.38 -3.93 3.09
CA SER A 607 9.60 -3.36 4.43
C SER A 607 9.23 -4.35 5.55
N VAL A 608 8.06 -4.98 5.47
CA VAL A 608 7.62 -6.03 6.42
C VAL A 608 8.53 -7.26 6.37
N ASN A 609 9.03 -7.67 5.20
CA ASN A 609 9.98 -8.78 5.08
C ASN A 609 11.35 -8.43 5.70
N LEU A 610 11.83 -7.19 5.56
CA LEU A 610 13.04 -6.71 6.24
C LEU A 610 12.86 -6.68 7.77
N GLN A 611 11.70 -6.25 8.27
CA GLN A 611 11.37 -6.33 9.71
C GLN A 611 11.32 -7.80 10.19
N ARG A 612 10.68 -8.69 9.42
CA ARG A 612 10.63 -10.13 9.70
C ARG A 612 12.01 -10.79 9.69
N ALA A 613 12.92 -10.32 8.84
CA ALA A 613 14.31 -10.79 8.80
C ALA A 613 15.09 -10.35 10.05
N ARG A 614 14.92 -9.10 10.51
CA ARG A 614 15.49 -8.59 11.78
C ARG A 614 14.98 -9.39 12.98
N LEU A 615 13.66 -9.52 13.14
CA LEU A 615 13.05 -10.29 14.23
C LEU A 615 13.47 -11.77 14.24
N LYS A 616 13.75 -12.38 13.07
CA LYS A 616 14.34 -13.72 12.96
C LYS A 616 15.81 -13.78 13.41
N ALA A 617 16.59 -12.72 13.21
CA ALA A 617 17.95 -12.61 13.70
C ALA A 617 17.96 -12.38 15.22
N ASP A 618 17.15 -11.44 15.71
CA ASP A 618 17.00 -11.13 17.14
C ASP A 618 16.58 -12.40 17.94
N LEU A 619 15.61 -13.16 17.44
CA LEU A 619 15.17 -14.43 18.04
C LEU A 619 16.28 -15.50 18.05
N ARG A 620 17.18 -15.51 17.07
CA ARG A 620 18.35 -16.42 17.06
C ARG A 620 19.36 -16.00 18.12
N VAL A 621 19.62 -14.70 18.27
CA VAL A 621 20.51 -14.17 19.32
C VAL A 621 19.95 -14.52 20.70
N SER A 622 18.68 -14.22 21.00
CA SER A 622 18.10 -14.57 22.30
C SER A 622 17.97 -16.07 22.57
N GLN A 623 17.91 -16.92 21.54
CA GLN A 623 18.01 -18.37 21.73
C GLN A 623 19.46 -18.82 22.00
N GLN A 624 20.47 -18.18 21.39
CA GLN A 624 21.89 -18.40 21.71
C GLN A 624 22.23 -17.93 23.12
N GLU A 625 21.78 -16.74 23.53
CA GLU A 625 21.92 -16.20 24.89
C GLU A 625 21.30 -17.15 25.93
N LYS A 626 20.08 -17.62 25.67
CA LYS A 626 19.37 -18.60 26.52
C LYS A 626 20.12 -19.93 26.64
N ASP A 627 20.74 -20.42 25.56
CA ASP A 627 21.49 -21.68 25.61
C ASP A 627 22.89 -21.49 26.23
N ALA A 628 23.52 -20.31 26.10
CA ALA A 628 24.71 -19.94 26.86
C ALA A 628 24.40 -19.86 28.37
N LEU A 629 23.32 -19.17 28.77
CA LEU A 629 22.84 -19.08 30.16
C LEU A 629 22.52 -20.47 30.75
N LYS A 630 22.02 -21.43 29.97
CA LYS A 630 21.89 -22.83 30.43
C LYS A 630 23.25 -23.45 30.74
N GLN A 631 24.26 -23.26 29.90
CA GLN A 631 25.61 -23.79 30.14
C GLN A 631 26.26 -23.13 31.36
N GLU A 632 26.08 -21.82 31.54
CA GLU A 632 26.50 -21.12 32.75
C GLU A 632 25.81 -21.68 33.99
N VAL A 633 24.48 -21.82 34.00
CA VAL A 633 23.71 -22.42 35.10
C VAL A 633 24.14 -23.87 35.37
N MET A 634 24.42 -24.68 34.34
CA MET A 634 24.96 -26.03 34.51
C MET A 634 26.38 -26.02 35.11
N SER A 635 27.22 -25.05 34.71
CA SER A 635 28.56 -24.89 35.27
C SER A 635 28.51 -24.44 36.74
N LEU A 636 27.63 -23.49 37.07
CA LEU A 636 27.42 -22.99 38.43
C LEU A 636 26.80 -24.06 39.33
N HIS A 637 25.86 -24.85 38.82
CA HIS A 637 25.32 -26.01 39.54
C HIS A 637 26.40 -27.03 39.85
N LYS A 638 27.29 -27.34 38.88
CA LYS A 638 28.44 -28.23 39.09
C LYS A 638 29.47 -27.64 40.07
N GLN A 639 29.73 -26.33 40.03
CA GLN A 639 30.58 -25.65 41.01
C GLN A 639 29.97 -25.68 42.42
N LEU A 640 28.67 -25.42 42.55
CA LEU A 640 27.92 -25.48 43.80
C LEU A 640 27.88 -26.90 44.36
N GLN A 641 27.68 -27.92 43.53
CA GLN A 641 27.74 -29.32 43.94
C GLN A 641 29.14 -29.70 44.43
N ASN A 642 30.19 -29.37 43.67
CA ASN A 642 31.58 -29.55 44.12
C ASN A 642 31.88 -28.79 45.43
N GLY A 643 31.26 -27.62 45.64
CA GLY A 643 31.35 -26.84 46.87
C GLY A 643 30.63 -27.51 48.04
N ASN A 644 29.44 -28.06 47.83
CA ASN A 644 28.67 -28.81 48.81
C ASN A 644 29.35 -30.13 49.18
N ASP A 645 29.93 -30.85 48.23
CA ASP A 645 30.69 -32.07 48.49
C ASP A 645 31.97 -31.76 49.31
N LYS A 646 32.69 -30.67 48.97
CA LYS A 646 33.78 -30.16 49.80
C LYS A 646 33.32 -29.75 51.20
N ASN A 647 32.21 -29.03 51.32
CA ASN A 647 31.66 -28.62 52.61
C ASN A 647 31.25 -29.84 53.45
N ARG A 648 30.65 -30.87 52.84
CA ARG A 648 30.29 -32.13 53.51
C ARG A 648 31.52 -32.89 54.00
N VAL A 649 32.59 -32.94 53.21
CA VAL A 649 33.88 -33.52 53.62
C VAL A 649 34.53 -32.69 54.73
N LEU A 650 34.48 -31.37 54.65
CA LEU A 650 34.96 -30.47 55.70
C LEU A 650 34.12 -30.56 56.98
N GLU A 651 32.80 -30.74 56.88
CA GLU A 651 31.93 -31.00 58.02
C GLU A 651 32.24 -32.35 58.67
N MET A 652 32.45 -33.41 57.89
CA MET A 652 32.88 -34.71 58.43
C MET A 652 34.25 -34.59 59.13
N ALA A 653 35.21 -33.88 58.51
CA ALA A 653 36.51 -33.61 59.13
C ALA A 653 36.36 -32.78 60.42
N LEU A 654 35.56 -31.71 60.40
CA LEU A 654 35.31 -30.83 61.55
C LEU A 654 34.66 -31.60 62.70
N HIS A 655 33.63 -32.41 62.44
CA HIS A 655 32.99 -33.25 63.47
C HIS A 655 33.96 -34.32 64.03
N SER A 656 34.96 -34.76 63.25
CA SER A 656 36.03 -35.64 63.74
C SER A 656 37.13 -34.91 64.53
N SER A 657 37.32 -33.59 64.33
CA SER A 657 38.39 -32.80 64.94
C SER A 657 37.90 -31.99 66.16
N GLY A 658 38.20 -32.47 67.37
CA GLY A 658 37.73 -31.90 68.65
C GLY A 658 38.25 -30.51 69.06
N TYR A 659 38.94 -29.76 68.18
CA TYR A 659 39.53 -28.44 68.48
C TYR A 659 38.88 -27.33 67.64
N GLN A 660 37.85 -26.65 68.17
CA GLN A 660 36.94 -25.83 67.36
C GLN A 660 36.64 -24.39 67.81
N SER A 661 37.34 -23.82 68.81
CA SER A 661 37.06 -22.44 69.28
C SER A 661 37.89 -21.36 68.58
N GLN A 662 39.18 -21.21 68.92
CA GLN A 662 40.00 -20.05 68.52
C GLN A 662 40.15 -19.90 66.99
N HIS A 663 40.36 -21.01 66.27
CA HIS A 663 40.56 -20.98 64.81
C HIS A 663 39.33 -20.46 64.04
N LYS A 664 38.11 -20.70 64.57
CA LYS A 664 36.87 -20.15 64.00
C LYS A 664 36.73 -18.65 64.20
N LYS A 665 37.33 -18.09 65.27
CA LYS A 665 37.33 -16.65 65.49
C LYS A 665 38.25 -15.95 64.47
N LEU A 666 39.50 -16.41 64.37
CA LEU A 666 40.47 -15.84 63.42
C LEU A 666 39.95 -15.84 61.98
N TYR A 667 39.34 -16.95 61.52
CA TYR A 667 38.73 -17.01 60.19
C TYR A 667 37.59 -15.99 59.98
N ARG A 668 36.77 -15.70 61.00
CA ARG A 668 35.73 -14.66 60.92
C ARG A 668 36.33 -13.25 60.91
N ASP A 669 37.33 -13.01 61.75
CA ASP A 669 38.04 -11.73 61.85
C ASP A 669 38.90 -11.44 60.58
N GLU A 670 39.26 -12.48 59.81
CA GLU A 670 39.89 -12.38 58.47
C GLU A 670 38.88 -12.09 57.36
N LEU A 671 37.78 -12.87 57.30
CA LEU A 671 36.71 -12.68 56.32
C LEU A 671 36.06 -11.29 56.42
N ALA A 672 35.87 -10.78 57.65
CA ALA A 672 35.35 -9.43 57.86
C ALA A 672 36.24 -8.34 57.22
N ARG A 673 37.57 -8.48 57.32
CA ARG A 673 38.52 -7.53 56.70
C ARG A 673 38.53 -7.62 55.19
N LEU A 674 38.40 -8.82 54.61
CA LEU A 674 38.34 -8.99 53.15
C LEU A 674 37.09 -8.35 52.56
N VAL A 675 35.91 -8.59 53.14
CA VAL A 675 34.65 -7.95 52.70
C VAL A 675 34.73 -6.42 52.84
N GLU A 676 35.31 -5.92 53.93
CA GLU A 676 35.49 -4.48 54.13
C GLU A 676 36.58 -3.86 53.21
N GLN A 677 37.42 -4.68 52.57
CA GLN A 677 38.38 -4.25 51.55
C GLN A 677 37.73 -4.20 50.16
N GLU A 678 36.99 -5.26 49.77
CA GLU A 678 36.24 -5.30 48.50
C GLU A 678 35.23 -4.15 48.42
N LEU A 679 34.48 -3.89 49.51
CA LEU A 679 33.55 -2.76 49.60
C LEU A 679 34.23 -1.39 49.46
N ARG A 680 35.51 -1.24 49.84
CA ARG A 680 36.26 0.02 49.61
C ARG A 680 36.64 0.16 48.14
N GLN A 681 37.20 -0.90 47.55
CA GLN A 681 37.61 -0.92 46.13
C GLN A 681 36.43 -0.64 45.18
N GLU A 682 35.25 -1.23 45.44
CA GLU A 682 34.08 -0.99 44.59
C GLU A 682 33.49 0.43 44.80
N ASN A 683 33.56 1.01 46.00
CA ASN A 683 33.18 2.41 46.20
C ASN A 683 34.13 3.40 45.51
N GLU A 684 35.43 3.13 45.52
CA GLU A 684 36.44 3.91 44.77
C GLU A 684 36.17 3.83 43.26
N ARG A 685 35.93 2.61 42.75
CA ARG A 685 35.55 2.37 41.35
C ARG A 685 34.28 3.11 40.95
N LEU A 686 33.18 2.96 41.70
CA LEU A 686 31.91 3.64 41.43
C LEU A 686 32.07 5.16 41.48
N THR A 687 32.94 5.69 42.36
CA THR A 687 33.27 7.13 42.40
C THR A 687 33.99 7.58 41.13
N MET A 688 34.89 6.75 40.57
CA MET A 688 35.57 7.02 39.30
C MET A 688 34.60 6.94 38.10
N GLU A 689 33.72 5.94 38.05
CA GLU A 689 32.71 5.81 36.99
C GLU A 689 31.69 6.96 37.02
N LEU A 690 31.28 7.42 38.21
CA LEU A 690 30.48 8.64 38.41
C LEU A 690 31.22 9.93 38.01
N HIS A 691 32.54 9.99 38.17
CA HIS A 691 33.34 11.13 37.72
C HIS A 691 33.43 11.19 36.18
N ASN A 692 33.69 10.05 35.54
CA ASN A 692 33.80 9.93 34.09
C ASN A 692 32.49 10.28 33.39
N THR A 693 31.37 9.66 33.79
CA THR A 693 30.04 9.93 33.24
C THR A 693 29.59 11.38 33.44
N LYS A 694 29.99 12.02 34.54
CA LYS A 694 29.80 13.46 34.77
C LYS A 694 30.64 14.32 33.82
N GLY A 695 31.84 13.88 33.45
CA GLY A 695 32.68 14.49 32.43
C GLY A 695 32.05 14.41 31.03
N ASP A 696 31.58 13.24 30.63
CA ASP A 696 30.89 13.04 29.34
C ASP A 696 29.61 13.88 29.23
N LEU A 697 28.84 13.97 30.32
CA LEU A 697 27.66 14.85 30.43
C LEU A 697 28.03 16.34 30.34
N HIS A 698 29.23 16.73 30.76
CA HIS A 698 29.72 18.11 30.60
C HIS A 698 30.14 18.37 29.14
N HIS A 699 30.92 17.46 28.54
CA HIS A 699 31.37 17.57 27.15
C HIS A 699 30.20 17.62 26.16
N THR A 700 29.20 16.76 26.34
CA THR A 700 27.99 16.76 25.50
C THR A 700 27.20 18.07 25.62
N ARG A 701 27.03 18.60 26.84
CA ARG A 701 26.38 19.92 27.07
C ARG A 701 27.14 21.08 26.41
N ASP A 702 28.48 21.08 26.48
CA ASP A 702 29.28 22.13 25.84
C ASP A 702 29.28 22.01 24.31
N LYS A 703 29.22 20.79 23.78
CA LYS A 703 29.01 20.57 22.34
C LYS A 703 27.64 21.06 21.87
N THR A 704 26.59 20.89 22.67
CA THR A 704 25.27 21.49 22.39
C THR A 704 25.35 23.03 22.36
N ARG A 705 26.00 23.65 23.37
CA ARG A 705 26.21 25.12 23.40
C ARG A 705 26.98 25.65 22.21
N GLN A 706 27.98 24.90 21.71
CA GLN A 706 28.72 25.25 20.50
C GLN A 706 27.83 25.22 19.25
N LEU A 707 26.92 24.24 19.13
CA LEU A 707 25.95 24.15 18.04
C LEU A 707 24.92 25.28 18.11
N GLU A 708 24.43 25.62 19.31
CA GLU A 708 23.54 26.77 19.54
C GLU A 708 24.21 28.09 19.10
N ALA A 709 25.47 28.31 19.46
CA ALA A 709 26.25 29.48 19.03
C ALA A 709 26.49 29.53 17.50
N ALA A 710 26.70 28.37 16.86
CA ALA A 710 26.81 28.27 15.41
C ALA A 710 25.49 28.61 14.69
N ILE A 711 24.35 28.16 15.22
CA ILE A 711 23.01 28.50 14.70
C ILE A 711 22.74 30.00 14.84
N LEU A 712 23.08 30.61 15.98
CA LEU A 712 22.91 32.05 16.21
C LEU A 712 23.77 32.89 15.25
N THR A 713 25.05 32.54 15.05
CA THR A 713 25.93 33.28 14.13
C THR A 713 25.54 33.12 12.67
N LEU A 714 25.07 31.94 12.24
CA LEU A 714 24.47 31.75 10.92
C LEU A 714 23.20 32.60 10.72
N THR A 715 22.33 32.65 11.73
CA THR A 715 21.10 33.46 11.71
C THR A 715 21.42 34.95 11.63
N GLN A 716 22.40 35.43 12.41
CA GLN A 716 22.86 36.81 12.38
C GLN A 716 23.50 37.18 11.02
N ARG A 717 24.30 36.29 10.42
CA ARG A 717 24.88 36.50 9.08
C ARG A 717 23.80 36.58 8.00
N LYS A 718 22.74 35.76 8.10
CA LYS A 718 21.57 35.84 7.20
C LYS A 718 20.84 37.18 7.35
N GLN A 719 20.57 37.62 8.57
CA GLN A 719 19.93 38.93 8.83
C GLN A 719 20.79 40.11 8.36
N GLN A 720 22.11 40.06 8.53
CA GLN A 720 23.02 41.08 8.02
C GLN A 720 23.00 41.14 6.48
N GLY A 721 23.07 40.00 5.80
CA GLY A 721 22.96 39.91 4.34
C GLY A 721 21.63 40.46 3.81
N GLN A 722 20.52 40.12 4.47
CA GLN A 722 19.20 40.68 4.17
C GLN A 722 19.15 42.19 4.42
N SER A 723 19.75 42.69 5.51
CA SER A 723 19.82 44.14 5.79
C SER A 723 20.65 44.91 4.76
N SER A 724 21.73 44.35 4.23
CA SER A 724 22.48 44.99 3.13
C SER A 724 21.66 45.06 1.83
N VAL A 725 20.92 44.00 1.47
CA VAL A 725 20.08 43.99 0.26
C VAL A 725 18.89 44.96 0.38
N VAL A 726 18.27 45.06 1.56
CA VAL A 726 17.23 46.07 1.81
C VAL A 726 17.79 47.48 1.64
N LYS A 727 19.00 47.75 2.17
CA LYS A 727 19.63 49.08 2.05
C LYS A 727 19.99 49.46 0.61
N THR A 728 20.44 48.52 -0.24
CA THR A 728 20.70 48.84 -1.65
C THR A 728 19.40 49.15 -2.40
N VAL A 729 18.33 48.37 -2.18
CA VAL A 729 17.01 48.62 -2.78
C VAL A 729 16.41 49.95 -2.29
N GLU A 730 16.58 50.31 -1.01
CA GLU A 730 16.19 51.62 -0.49
C GLU A 730 17.01 52.76 -1.12
N GLN A 731 18.32 52.57 -1.33
CA GLN A 731 19.17 53.55 -2.01
C GLN A 731 18.74 53.77 -3.47
N GLU A 732 18.56 52.70 -4.24
CA GLU A 732 18.04 52.73 -5.62
C GLU A 732 16.68 53.42 -5.69
N LYS A 733 15.75 53.08 -4.78
CA LYS A 733 14.44 53.75 -4.67
C LYS A 733 14.56 55.25 -4.42
N THR A 734 15.56 55.72 -3.65
CA THR A 734 15.81 57.17 -3.51
C THR A 734 16.50 57.78 -4.73
N ALA A 735 17.33 57.04 -5.47
CA ALA A 735 17.97 57.53 -6.69
C ALA A 735 16.93 57.78 -7.78
N LEU A 736 16.12 56.76 -8.10
CA LEU A 736 15.00 56.84 -9.04
C LEU A 736 14.00 57.95 -8.65
N LYS A 737 13.75 58.17 -7.36
CA LYS A 737 12.90 59.28 -6.93
C LYS A 737 13.53 60.65 -7.23
N ARG A 738 14.84 60.84 -7.01
CA ARG A 738 15.52 62.10 -7.36
C ARG A 738 15.51 62.35 -8.87
N GLU A 739 15.64 61.32 -9.69
CA GLU A 739 15.54 61.41 -11.15
C GLU A 739 14.13 61.83 -11.60
N LEU A 740 13.09 61.29 -10.95
CA LEU A 740 11.69 61.73 -11.12
C LEU A 740 11.47 63.19 -10.68
N ASP A 741 12.00 63.58 -9.51
CA ASP A 741 11.89 64.94 -9.01
C ASP A 741 12.63 65.94 -9.93
N VAL A 742 13.81 65.58 -10.46
CA VAL A 742 14.60 66.39 -11.42
C VAL A 742 13.88 66.52 -12.77
N THR A 743 13.44 65.43 -13.38
CA THR A 743 12.74 65.48 -14.67
C THR A 743 11.41 66.25 -14.58
N HIS A 744 10.71 66.18 -13.44
CA HIS A 744 9.56 67.05 -13.17
C HIS A 744 9.95 68.54 -13.07
N GLN A 745 11.08 68.85 -12.44
CA GLN A 745 11.60 70.21 -12.31
C GLN A 745 12.11 70.78 -13.65
N GLU A 746 12.66 69.93 -14.53
CA GLU A 746 13.00 70.27 -15.92
C GLU A 746 11.75 70.54 -16.77
N LEU A 747 10.69 69.73 -16.62
CA LEU A 747 9.39 69.98 -17.26
C LEU A 747 8.77 71.31 -16.83
N LEU A 748 8.82 71.65 -15.53
CA LEU A 748 8.36 72.96 -15.03
C LEU A 748 9.23 74.12 -15.55
N SER A 749 10.55 73.91 -15.67
CA SER A 749 11.48 74.88 -16.27
C SER A 749 11.19 75.10 -17.77
N ALA A 750 10.93 74.02 -18.52
CA ALA A 750 10.53 74.09 -19.92
C ALA A 750 9.17 74.79 -20.10
N HIS A 751 8.18 74.48 -19.26
CA HIS A 751 6.88 75.14 -19.27
C HIS A 751 7.00 76.65 -18.98
N ASN A 752 7.80 77.05 -17.98
CA ASN A 752 8.06 78.46 -17.70
C ASN A 752 8.72 79.18 -18.88
N LYS A 753 9.68 78.54 -19.57
CA LYS A 753 10.30 79.08 -20.80
C LYS A 753 9.31 79.20 -21.96
N VAL A 754 8.40 78.24 -22.13
CA VAL A 754 7.30 78.37 -23.11
C VAL A 754 6.43 79.58 -22.76
N CYS A 755 6.06 79.76 -21.50
CA CYS A 755 5.31 80.94 -21.05
C CYS A 755 6.08 82.27 -21.19
N GLU A 756 7.41 82.26 -21.10
CA GLU A 756 8.26 83.43 -21.39
C GLU A 756 8.30 83.74 -22.89
N VAL A 757 8.61 82.75 -23.74
CA VAL A 757 8.58 82.90 -25.21
C VAL A 757 7.19 83.30 -25.71
N GLN A 758 6.12 82.83 -25.07
CA GLN A 758 4.74 83.20 -25.39
C GLN A 758 4.41 84.64 -24.97
N ARG A 759 4.93 85.12 -23.82
CA ARG A 759 4.87 86.54 -23.43
C ARG A 759 5.73 87.44 -24.33
N GLU A 760 6.89 86.97 -24.79
CA GLU A 760 7.72 87.68 -25.77
C GLU A 760 7.02 87.75 -27.14
N LEU A 761 6.40 86.66 -27.60
CA LEU A 761 5.56 86.65 -28.81
C LEU A 761 4.35 87.57 -28.68
N GLU A 762 3.70 87.65 -27.52
CA GLU A 762 2.65 88.64 -27.26
C GLU A 762 3.18 90.08 -27.25
N SER A 763 4.37 90.32 -26.68
CA SER A 763 5.01 91.63 -26.69
C SER A 763 5.40 92.06 -28.10
N LEU A 764 6.01 91.16 -28.87
CA LEU A 764 6.35 91.37 -30.29
C LEU A 764 5.10 91.50 -31.17
N ARG A 765 3.99 90.83 -30.83
CA ARG A 765 2.68 91.08 -31.46
C ARG A 765 2.18 92.48 -31.12
N ARG A 766 2.15 92.89 -29.86
CA ARG A 766 1.75 94.25 -29.44
C ARG A 766 2.64 95.33 -30.05
N GLU A 767 3.93 95.07 -30.21
CA GLU A 767 4.88 95.99 -30.87
C GLU A 767 4.65 96.04 -32.39
N ASN A 768 4.42 94.90 -33.05
CA ASN A 768 3.96 94.89 -34.45
C ASN A 768 2.61 95.62 -34.62
N GLU A 769 1.69 95.51 -33.67
CA GLU A 769 0.42 96.25 -33.71
C GLU A 769 0.58 97.74 -33.36
N GLY A 770 1.62 98.12 -32.61
CA GLY A 770 2.07 99.51 -32.47
C GLY A 770 2.78 100.05 -33.73
N LEU A 771 3.33 99.18 -34.57
CA LEU A 771 3.96 99.51 -35.85
C LEU A 771 2.96 99.55 -37.03
N LYS A 772 1.85 98.80 -36.97
CA LYS A 772 0.74 98.86 -37.96
C LYS A 772 0.19 100.29 -38.18
N PRO A 773 -0.10 101.13 -37.16
CA PRO A 773 -0.55 102.51 -37.33
C PRO A 773 0.61 103.48 -37.63
N ARG A 774 1.55 103.10 -38.49
CA ARG A 774 2.57 104.02 -39.02
C ARG A 774 2.68 103.97 -40.55
N PRO A 775 1.66 104.47 -41.28
CA PRO A 775 1.91 104.95 -42.64
C PRO A 775 3.06 105.97 -42.61
N VAL A 776 3.89 105.90 -43.64
CA VAL A 776 5.14 106.65 -43.82
C VAL A 776 4.90 108.16 -43.99
N PRO A 777 5.54 109.02 -43.16
CA PRO A 777 6.00 110.34 -43.60
C PRO A 777 7.53 110.42 -43.71
N VAL A 778 8.14 109.35 -44.24
CA VAL A 778 9.56 109.32 -44.65
C VAL A 778 9.71 109.68 -46.13
N GLN A 779 8.72 109.35 -46.98
CA GLN A 779 8.61 109.90 -48.34
C GLN A 779 8.09 111.35 -48.33
N ALA A 780 7.26 111.74 -47.36
CA ALA A 780 6.85 113.13 -47.11
C ALA A 780 7.89 114.00 -46.37
N ARG A 781 9.18 113.63 -46.46
CA ARG A 781 10.33 114.44 -46.00
C ARG A 781 11.44 114.56 -47.05
N LEU A 782 11.21 114.11 -48.29
CA LEU A 782 12.23 114.03 -49.33
C LEU A 782 12.05 115.02 -50.51
N LEU A 783 11.01 115.87 -50.49
CA LEU A 783 10.70 116.83 -51.58
C LEU A 783 10.43 118.27 -51.12
N GLU A 784 11.01 118.72 -49.99
CA GLU A 784 10.95 120.14 -49.59
C GLU A 784 12.26 120.67 -48.99
N ALA A 785 13.40 120.11 -49.41
CA ALA A 785 14.72 120.52 -48.91
C ALA A 785 15.89 120.36 -49.92
N GLN A 786 15.65 120.50 -51.23
CA GLN A 786 16.73 120.61 -52.24
C GLN A 786 16.46 121.70 -53.29
N LEU A 787 16.63 122.96 -52.89
CA LEU A 787 17.02 124.04 -53.79
C LEU A 787 18.45 124.47 -53.44
N GLY A 788 19.42 123.92 -54.18
CA GLY A 788 20.86 124.19 -54.03
C GLY A 788 21.58 123.32 -52.98
N GLY A 789 22.68 122.64 -53.30
CA GLY A 789 23.25 122.42 -54.64
C GLY A 789 24.61 121.71 -54.65
N LEU A 790 24.86 120.99 -55.76
CA LEU A 790 26.16 120.56 -56.30
C LEU A 790 27.00 119.49 -55.51
N LEU A 791 26.90 118.27 -56.04
CA LEU A 791 27.92 117.20 -56.21
C LEU A 791 29.38 117.71 -56.39
N PRO A 792 30.45 116.90 -56.10
CA PRO A 792 30.63 115.60 -56.76
C PRO A 792 31.40 114.44 -56.08
N SER A 793 31.21 113.25 -56.67
CA SER A 793 32.15 112.10 -56.81
C SER A 793 32.48 111.15 -55.63
N SER A 794 32.25 109.86 -55.92
CA SER A 794 32.83 108.64 -55.28
C SER A 794 34.24 108.33 -55.90
N PRO A 795 35.02 107.26 -55.55
CA PRO A 795 34.69 106.03 -54.78
C PRO A 795 35.79 105.38 -53.88
N ARG A 796 35.41 104.27 -53.19
CA ARG A 796 36.25 103.23 -52.49
C ARG A 796 36.99 103.64 -51.19
N ARG A 797 37.54 102.73 -50.35
CA ARG A 797 37.06 101.47 -49.69
C ARG A 797 38.14 100.97 -48.68
N MET A 798 37.79 100.70 -47.39
CA MET A 798 38.67 100.13 -46.31
C MET A 798 39.85 101.03 -45.83
N PRO A 799 40.60 100.73 -44.73
CA PRO A 799 40.31 99.98 -43.47
C PRO A 799 40.73 100.71 -42.14
N GLY A 800 40.38 100.16 -40.97
CA GLY A 800 41.06 100.39 -39.66
C GLY A 800 40.69 101.68 -38.86
N GLU A 801 41.17 101.93 -37.63
CA GLU A 801 41.89 101.07 -36.64
C GLU A 801 42.06 101.75 -35.24
N TRP A 802 41.84 101.03 -34.12
CA TRP A 802 42.35 101.28 -32.72
C TRP A 802 42.01 102.63 -31.98
N ARG A 803 42.25 102.87 -30.67
CA ARG A 803 42.77 102.15 -29.45
C ARG A 803 42.05 102.78 -28.20
N GLY A 804 42.31 102.55 -26.89
CA GLY A 804 43.30 101.80 -26.08
C GLY A 804 43.23 102.20 -24.58
N GLN A 805 44.26 101.85 -23.77
CA GLN A 805 44.52 102.24 -22.34
C GLN A 805 43.67 101.54 -21.23
N HIS A 806 44.23 101.07 -20.09
CA HIS A 806 45.63 100.85 -19.65
C HIS A 806 45.71 99.86 -18.45
N CYS A 807 46.78 99.01 -18.40
CA CYS A 807 47.50 98.46 -17.21
C CYS A 807 46.73 97.67 -16.10
N GLU A 808 47.30 96.73 -15.33
CA GLU A 808 48.61 96.04 -15.27
C GLU A 808 48.48 94.73 -14.43
N ASP A 809 49.43 93.78 -14.57
CA ASP A 809 49.88 92.74 -13.59
C ASP A 809 48.87 91.66 -13.04
N ASP A 810 49.22 90.39 -12.72
CA ASP A 810 50.46 89.59 -12.84
C ASP A 810 50.20 88.04 -12.82
N HIS A 811 51.26 87.26 -13.08
CA HIS A 811 51.57 85.86 -12.68
C HIS A 811 51.10 84.60 -13.47
N ASN A 812 52.06 83.67 -13.59
CA ASN A 812 52.03 82.28 -14.09
C ASN A 812 51.86 81.30 -12.85
N PRO A 813 51.90 79.93 -12.88
CA PRO A 813 52.61 79.03 -13.82
C PRO A 813 51.95 77.69 -14.26
N GLU A 814 52.40 77.16 -15.41
CA GLU A 814 52.72 75.73 -15.72
C GLU A 814 51.63 74.60 -15.57
N ASN A 815 51.68 73.42 -16.22
CA ASN A 815 52.57 72.89 -17.28
C ASN A 815 51.87 71.85 -18.20
N ILE A 816 52.30 71.84 -19.46
CA ILE A 816 52.63 70.72 -20.39
C ILE A 816 52.47 69.28 -19.80
N GLN A 817 51.96 68.23 -20.48
CA GLN A 817 52.29 67.58 -21.78
C GLN A 817 51.11 66.63 -22.19
N GLY A 818 50.98 65.99 -23.36
CA GLY A 818 51.75 65.90 -24.60
C GLY A 818 51.32 64.63 -25.39
N ALA A 819 51.28 64.66 -26.73
CA ALA A 819 50.73 63.56 -27.55
C ALA A 819 51.82 62.62 -28.14
N ALA A 820 51.60 61.29 -28.11
CA ALA A 820 52.23 60.33 -29.03
C ALA A 820 51.65 58.90 -28.95
N MET A 821 51.35 58.31 -30.11
CA MET A 821 51.55 56.87 -30.42
C MET A 821 52.99 56.73 -31.01
N PRO A 822 53.65 55.54 -31.14
CA PRO A 822 53.05 54.19 -31.27
C PRO A 822 53.90 52.96 -30.78
N LYS A 823 53.46 51.74 -31.17
CA LYS A 823 54.26 50.54 -31.56
C LYS A 823 54.94 49.59 -30.52
N GLN A 824 54.62 48.30 -30.73
CA GLN A 824 55.48 47.10 -30.83
C GLN A 824 55.84 46.21 -29.62
N ARG A 825 55.59 44.89 -29.86
CA ARG A 825 56.35 43.67 -29.50
C ARG A 825 56.65 43.40 -28.00
N ALA A 826 56.09 42.38 -27.33
CA ALA A 826 55.97 40.92 -27.57
C ALA A 826 57.14 40.06 -27.03
N ALA A 827 56.83 39.12 -26.11
CA ALA A 827 57.61 37.91 -25.79
C ALA A 827 56.89 36.98 -24.78
N HIS A 828 56.64 35.71 -25.16
CA HIS A 828 56.60 34.46 -24.33
C HIS A 828 55.71 34.40 -23.03
N ALA A 829 55.40 33.23 -22.45
CA ALA A 829 55.86 31.85 -22.68
C ALA A 829 54.73 30.79 -22.54
N ASP A 830 54.99 29.57 -23.02
CA ASP A 830 54.11 28.40 -22.97
C ASP A 830 54.21 27.57 -21.67
N SER A 831 53.18 26.73 -21.46
CA SER A 831 53.24 25.38 -20.84
C SER A 831 53.73 25.21 -19.39
N TYR A 832 52.82 24.76 -18.50
CA TYR A 832 52.83 23.42 -17.84
C TYR A 832 51.34 23.07 -17.57
N ARG A 833 50.75 21.91 -17.94
CA ARG A 833 50.94 20.51 -17.45
C ARG A 833 50.75 20.35 -15.93
N ARG A 834 50.19 19.26 -15.37
CA ARG A 834 49.33 18.12 -15.82
C ARG A 834 49.06 17.27 -14.55
N ILE A 835 48.04 16.38 -14.54
CA ILE A 835 47.79 15.31 -13.53
C ILE A 835 47.22 15.85 -12.20
N GLY A 836 46.27 15.21 -11.50
CA GLY A 836 45.46 14.02 -11.81
C GLY A 836 45.38 12.99 -10.66
N GLY A 837 44.20 12.41 -10.44
CA GLY A 837 43.99 11.24 -9.57
C GLY A 837 43.58 11.54 -8.12
N LEU A 838 42.28 11.50 -7.86
CA LEU A 838 41.62 10.43 -7.09
C LEU A 838 40.14 10.34 -7.50
#